data_AF-D8P6H0-F1
#
_entry.id   AF-D8P6H0-F1
#
_cell.length_a   1.000
_cell.length_b   1.000
_cell.length_c   1.000
_cell.angle_alpha   90.00
_cell.angle_beta   90.00
_cell.angle_gamma   90.00
#
_symmetry.space_group_name_H-M   'P 1'
#
loop_
_entity.id
_entity.type
_entity.pdbx_description
1 polymer ?
#
loop_
_entity_poly.entity_id
_entity_poly.type
_entity_poly.pdbx_seq_one_letter_code
_entity_poly.pdbx_strand_id
1 'polypeptide(L)'
;MNKPTTSHPHAQSQPVPCQCEVDPIGCLKQMFVDMVQLGRIKAGQCPAKRPVFLRLHGVAHGRLEVVPDLPEDLRIGLFGQRMVYPAWVRYSSDIPDGVPDLKSTVGIGIKLFDVAGDKMLPPQVQAPTLDILLQNMDVFFVNDAHDMCAFTRASLTGAAAADAWLKAHPETQRVLDAMKKVVPSVLETDLWSVIPFRFGEQRYCKYKLEPELVPPGPVPDYDDPDYLRIDLEQRLNNGEARFRFMVQLQTDPATMPLDKAMVPWSEEASPPIHVATLILPRQDITARGQANYGETLAFNPWRTLAVHEPVGSIAEARKVVYRASAELRRDVNGEPLGEPIVPRPDTVWPAAKDTRVVRAAIYPGIGIARVGNSKAPDGFYIGPEVTHPPLTLAGETRDDTGAIMRQAARFRLYGYNAAGEVVGELTPDNAEIVWQAHLVNRKAQWFQFQVAMDIPEAATVAVPLRNPHVGEAARDALAIDPGMRRIQGKSTSGAAYHFDTGTFQGVPVPLGELRTDEHGHLLVLGGLGVSASPEGMPIYDPANPSSFNNANGWYDDISDGPVKAAVSINGQAIPVDSAWAVVAPPNYAPDVIGWRTLYDLLVDTYVECGWLPFPEVVSFTRDVLPALQRLTNLQWVNKGFAALFGRGGQFDFNDPTLIAKLAYKPAQGQSDPYAELRQVIFNCFRPASNTVDDVRLWPWLYGDAEGSSKKPTPRNNLALSDVRSALLQRWVRGDFVNDWSPDYSPPQTLAEVPLPDQPAMLDQAALHFCLADAFHPGCELTWPMRHASLYRAPFRIRERPEGVAEPDYGTTLTQSIALNPGGPLYAQGPGDLSRWMALPWQGDTAFCRSGYDHEYDPYLPSFWPARVPNQVLSDADYRIVINEALPREQRIAAFNRRANWLRALLGTPGNPTPAPQVMMLMVQHFAQLGIVEARPGVENDPDFPPVIFVESLAGDKVPPLLQAVFAAAAAPAEHVQDTLSRAGWASAEQLEEFLRIVRP
;
A
#
# COMPACT_ATOMS: atom_id res chain seq x y z
N MET A 1 54.04 -1.23 12.98
CA MET A 1 53.42 0.10 13.19
C MET A 1 51.95 -0.12 13.51
N ASN A 2 51.50 0.49 14.61
CA ASN A 2 50.14 0.61 15.17
C ASN A 2 49.30 -0.66 15.42
N LYS A 3 49.50 -1.25 16.61
CA LYS A 3 48.51 -2.08 17.33
C LYS A 3 47.46 -1.17 17.97
N PRO A 4 46.15 -1.45 17.89
CA PRO A 4 45.17 -0.88 18.81
C PRO A 4 45.23 -1.65 20.14
N THR A 5 45.60 -0.92 21.19
CA THR A 5 45.50 -1.34 22.59
C THR A 5 44.08 -1.15 23.10
N THR A 6 43.36 -2.23 23.38
CA THR A 6 42.23 -2.23 24.30
C THR A 6 42.59 -3.10 25.51
N SER A 7 43.00 -2.41 26.59
CA SER A 7 43.28 -2.98 27.89
C SER A 7 41.97 -3.41 28.56
N HIS A 8 41.71 -4.73 28.62
CA HIS A 8 40.80 -5.28 29.63
C HIS A 8 41.53 -5.36 30.97
N PRO A 9 40.87 -5.03 32.10
CA PRO A 9 41.48 -5.13 33.42
C PRO A 9 41.84 -6.60 33.71
N HIS A 10 43.03 -6.82 34.24
CA HIS A 10 43.54 -8.12 34.66
C HIS A 10 42.54 -8.86 35.54
N ALA A 11 41.83 -9.84 34.98
CA ALA A 11 41.16 -10.86 35.76
C ALA A 11 42.25 -11.71 36.43
N GLN A 12 42.28 -11.69 37.76
CA GLN A 12 43.12 -12.58 38.56
C GLN A 12 42.77 -14.03 38.19
N SER A 13 43.78 -14.83 37.85
CA SER A 13 43.66 -16.26 37.53
C SER A 13 43.05 -16.99 38.71
N GLN A 14 41.77 -17.36 38.64
CA GLN A 14 41.22 -18.29 39.61
C GLN A 14 41.87 -19.66 39.40
N PRO A 15 42.42 -20.29 40.45
CA PRO A 15 42.97 -21.64 40.33
C PRO A 15 41.88 -22.62 39.90
N VAL A 16 42.15 -23.42 38.87
CA VAL A 16 41.24 -24.47 38.39
C VAL A 16 41.08 -25.51 39.53
N PRO A 17 39.87 -25.72 40.12
CA PRO A 17 39.73 -26.46 41.37
C PRO A 17 39.88 -27.99 41.29
N CYS A 18 40.20 -28.55 40.11
CA CYS A 18 40.18 -29.98 39.86
C CYS A 18 41.54 -30.56 39.46
N GLN A 19 41.73 -31.86 39.72
CA GLN A 19 42.96 -32.61 39.47
C GLN A 19 42.72 -33.63 38.36
N CYS A 20 43.40 -33.46 37.21
CA CYS A 20 43.27 -34.32 36.03
C CYS A 20 43.72 -35.76 36.30
N GLU A 21 44.59 -35.94 37.28
CA GLU A 21 45.16 -37.21 37.71
C GLU A 21 44.15 -38.08 38.50
N VAL A 22 43.10 -37.46 39.04
CA VAL A 22 42.07 -38.11 39.88
C VAL A 22 40.77 -38.35 39.10
N ASP A 23 40.26 -37.30 38.46
CA ASP A 23 39.01 -37.35 37.68
C ASP A 23 39.12 -36.45 36.44
N PRO A 24 39.77 -36.92 35.35
CA PRO A 24 39.98 -36.11 34.17
C PRO A 24 38.65 -35.69 33.50
N ILE A 25 37.64 -36.57 33.50
CA ILE A 25 36.35 -36.31 32.86
C ILE A 25 35.51 -35.30 33.67
N GLY A 26 35.43 -35.46 34.99
CA GLY A 26 34.77 -34.49 35.85
C GLY A 26 35.44 -33.12 35.78
N CYS A 27 36.78 -33.08 35.72
CA CYS A 27 37.53 -31.84 35.55
C CYS A 27 37.27 -31.18 34.19
N LEU A 28 37.17 -31.95 33.10
CA LEU A 28 36.76 -31.42 31.79
C LEU A 28 35.34 -30.84 31.81
N LYS A 29 34.38 -31.50 32.46
CA LYS A 29 33.02 -30.97 32.65
C LYS A 29 33.05 -29.64 33.40
N GLN A 30 33.82 -29.56 34.48
CA GLN A 30 33.97 -28.33 35.26
C GLN A 30 34.57 -27.19 34.42
N MET A 31 35.65 -27.46 33.68
CA MET A 31 36.32 -26.45 32.85
C MET A 31 35.45 -25.98 31.69
N PHE A 32 34.89 -26.88 30.88
CA PHE A 32 34.11 -26.49 29.70
C PHE A 32 32.73 -25.92 30.05
N VAL A 33 32.00 -26.55 30.99
CA VAL A 33 30.60 -26.21 31.27
C VAL A 33 30.51 -25.21 32.42
N ASP A 34 31.04 -25.56 33.59
CA ASP A 34 30.81 -24.76 34.81
C ASP A 34 31.65 -23.47 34.85
N MET A 35 32.82 -23.45 34.20
CA MET A 35 33.67 -22.27 34.10
C MET A 35 33.44 -21.51 32.79
N VAL A 36 33.66 -22.15 31.64
CA VAL A 36 33.70 -21.44 30.34
C VAL A 36 32.29 -21.15 29.79
N GLN A 37 31.40 -22.14 29.72
CA GLN A 37 30.04 -21.93 29.21
C GLN A 37 29.21 -21.07 30.17
N LEU A 38 29.13 -21.46 31.45
CA LEU A 38 28.39 -20.71 32.47
C LEU A 38 29.00 -19.32 32.71
N GLY A 39 30.33 -19.16 32.62
CA GLY A 39 30.99 -17.86 32.72
C GLY A 39 30.54 -16.89 31.62
N ARG A 40 30.42 -17.36 30.37
CA ARG A 40 29.89 -16.55 29.25
C ARG A 40 28.42 -16.18 29.45
N ILE A 41 27.60 -17.11 29.96
CA ILE A 41 26.19 -16.86 30.28
C ILE A 41 26.09 -15.77 31.37
N LYS A 42 26.88 -15.87 32.45
CA LYS A 42 26.95 -14.86 33.51
C LYS A 42 27.44 -13.49 33.00
N ALA A 43 28.24 -13.47 31.95
CA ALA A 43 28.69 -12.24 31.28
C ALA A 43 27.65 -11.66 30.29
N GLY A 44 26.44 -12.24 30.22
CA GLY A 44 25.32 -11.71 29.42
C GLY A 44 25.12 -12.37 28.06
N GLN A 45 25.76 -13.51 27.76
CA GLN A 45 25.51 -14.23 26.51
C GLN A 45 24.06 -14.78 26.48
N CYS A 46 23.22 -14.17 25.64
CA CYS A 46 21.84 -14.59 25.39
C CYS A 46 21.58 -14.65 23.87
N PRO A 47 21.14 -15.79 23.30
CA PRO A 47 20.93 -17.08 23.98
C PRO A 47 22.25 -17.73 24.42
N ALA A 48 22.18 -18.64 25.41
CA ALA A 48 23.31 -19.46 25.84
C ALA A 48 23.81 -20.35 24.70
N LYS A 49 25.12 -20.32 24.43
CA LYS A 49 25.78 -21.13 23.38
C LYS A 49 26.52 -22.35 23.96
N ARG A 50 27.04 -23.21 23.09
CA ARG A 50 27.85 -24.40 23.46
C ARG A 50 29.25 -24.00 23.97
N PRO A 51 29.98 -24.89 24.65
CA PRO A 51 31.33 -24.62 25.14
C PRO A 51 32.39 -24.61 24.04
N VAL A 52 32.18 -25.41 22.99
CA VAL A 52 33.03 -25.61 21.80
C VAL A 52 32.14 -25.71 20.56
N PHE A 53 32.70 -25.53 19.36
CA PHE A 53 31.95 -25.45 18.09
C PHE A 53 30.80 -24.44 18.17
N LEU A 54 31.13 -23.26 18.70
CA LEU A 54 30.18 -22.21 19.06
C LEU A 54 29.50 -21.57 17.88
N ARG A 55 30.27 -21.23 16.84
CA ARG A 55 29.74 -20.48 15.73
C ARG A 55 28.91 -21.40 14.86
N LEU A 56 27.64 -21.04 14.68
CA LEU A 56 26.75 -21.70 13.74
C LEU A 56 26.96 -21.11 12.35
N HIS A 57 27.25 -21.96 11.36
CA HIS A 57 27.25 -21.55 9.95
C HIS A 57 25.89 -21.80 9.29
N GLY A 58 25.20 -22.87 9.68
CA GLY A 58 23.85 -23.12 9.18
C GLY A 58 23.28 -24.43 9.69
N VAL A 59 21.94 -24.51 9.60
CA VAL A 59 21.16 -25.70 9.97
C VAL A 59 20.37 -26.11 8.75
N ALA A 60 20.48 -27.36 8.33
CA ALA A 60 19.82 -27.86 7.14
C ALA A 60 19.06 -29.16 7.42
N HIS A 61 17.88 -29.32 6.83
CA HIS A 61 17.19 -30.60 6.79
C HIS A 61 17.75 -31.46 5.66
N GLY A 62 17.58 -32.77 5.76
CA GLY A 62 18.07 -33.73 4.78
C GLY A 62 17.62 -35.14 5.08
N ARG A 63 18.32 -36.10 4.46
CA ARG A 63 18.11 -37.53 4.70
C ARG A 63 19.39 -38.33 4.51
N LEU A 64 19.56 -39.39 5.27
CA LEU A 64 20.63 -40.38 5.10
C LEU A 64 20.06 -41.63 4.43
N GLU A 65 20.52 -41.93 3.23
CA GLU A 65 20.07 -43.09 2.44
C GLU A 65 21.14 -44.19 2.49
N VAL A 66 20.80 -45.36 3.03
CA VAL A 66 21.71 -46.53 3.05
C VAL A 66 21.93 -47.01 1.61
N VAL A 67 23.17 -47.36 1.27
CA VAL A 67 23.51 -47.88 -0.06
C VAL A 67 22.71 -49.17 -0.33
N PRO A 68 21.99 -49.28 -1.46
CA PRO A 68 21.29 -50.50 -1.84
C PRO A 68 22.25 -51.69 -1.92
N ASP A 69 21.76 -52.89 -1.56
CA ASP A 69 22.51 -54.14 -1.67
C ASP A 69 23.84 -54.20 -0.89
N LEU A 70 23.96 -53.43 0.20
CA LEU A 70 25.13 -53.44 1.08
C LEU A 70 25.48 -54.89 1.53
N PRO A 71 26.77 -55.30 1.57
CA PRO A 71 27.16 -56.62 2.07
C PRO A 71 26.55 -56.95 3.44
N GLU A 72 26.18 -58.22 3.67
CA GLU A 72 25.48 -58.64 4.90
C GLU A 72 26.24 -58.27 6.17
N ASP A 73 27.57 -58.37 6.13
CA ASP A 73 28.43 -58.01 7.26
C ASP A 73 28.50 -56.49 7.50
N LEU A 74 28.05 -55.65 6.57
CA LEU A 74 27.99 -54.19 6.74
C LEU A 74 26.59 -53.69 7.13
N ARG A 75 25.56 -54.53 7.10
CA ARG A 75 24.17 -54.22 7.50
C ARG A 75 23.99 -54.22 9.03
N ILE A 76 24.86 -53.52 9.75
CA ILE A 76 24.88 -53.52 11.22
C ILE A 76 24.17 -52.28 11.78
N GLY A 77 23.25 -52.50 12.72
CA GLY A 77 22.53 -51.43 13.43
C GLY A 77 21.83 -50.47 12.47
N LEU A 78 22.28 -49.21 12.45
CA LEU A 78 21.78 -48.16 11.55
C LEU A 78 21.72 -48.61 10.07
N PHE A 79 22.70 -49.38 9.60
CA PHE A 79 22.80 -49.75 8.18
C PHE A 79 21.99 -51.00 7.81
N GLY A 80 21.34 -51.65 8.78
CA GLY A 80 20.50 -52.84 8.55
C GLY A 80 19.02 -52.63 8.89
N GLN A 81 18.66 -51.55 9.58
CA GLN A 81 17.30 -51.32 10.07
C GLN A 81 16.35 -50.77 8.99
N ARG A 82 16.80 -49.84 8.14
CA ARG A 82 15.98 -49.26 7.06
C ARG A 82 16.84 -48.58 5.99
N MET A 83 16.20 -48.20 4.88
CA MET A 83 16.88 -47.57 3.74
C MET A 83 17.07 -46.05 3.84
N VAL A 84 16.16 -45.29 4.46
CA VAL A 84 16.20 -43.81 4.43
C VAL A 84 15.85 -43.19 5.77
N TYR A 85 16.73 -42.39 6.36
CA TYR A 85 16.57 -41.67 7.62
C TYR A 85 16.40 -40.16 7.43
N PRO A 86 15.31 -39.49 7.87
CA PRO A 86 15.27 -38.04 7.97
C PRO A 86 16.42 -37.56 8.84
N ALA A 87 17.02 -36.46 8.42
CA ALA A 87 18.17 -35.88 9.07
C ALA A 87 17.99 -34.38 9.26
N TRP A 88 18.54 -33.87 10.36
CA TRP A 88 18.83 -32.46 10.55
C TRP A 88 20.30 -32.30 10.87
N VAL A 89 20.97 -31.40 10.15
CA VAL A 89 22.41 -31.18 10.27
C VAL A 89 22.73 -29.79 10.77
N ARG A 90 23.78 -29.67 11.57
CA ARG A 90 24.33 -28.41 12.07
C ARG A 90 25.79 -28.29 11.65
N TYR A 91 26.09 -27.32 10.80
CA TYR A 91 27.47 -26.93 10.49
C TYR A 91 27.95 -25.84 11.44
N SER A 92 29.16 -26.01 11.96
CA SER A 92 29.72 -25.09 12.96
C SER A 92 31.24 -25.10 12.99
N SER A 93 31.83 -24.09 13.59
CA SER A 93 33.27 -24.02 13.87
C SER A 93 33.58 -23.60 15.29
N ASP A 94 34.80 -23.91 15.73
CA ASP A 94 35.29 -23.55 17.06
C ASP A 94 35.97 -22.17 17.07
N ILE A 95 35.21 -21.14 16.69
CA ILE A 95 35.64 -19.72 16.65
C ILE A 95 34.70 -18.86 17.50
N PRO A 96 35.21 -17.86 18.25
CA PRO A 96 34.39 -16.81 18.85
C PRO A 96 33.66 -15.94 17.81
N ASP A 97 32.54 -15.34 18.20
CA ASP A 97 31.83 -14.38 17.34
C ASP A 97 32.70 -13.15 17.03
N GLY A 98 32.53 -12.56 15.84
CA GLY A 98 33.16 -11.29 15.45
C GLY A 98 34.59 -11.39 14.89
N VAL A 99 35.11 -12.60 14.71
CA VAL A 99 36.39 -12.88 14.02
C VAL A 99 36.10 -13.54 12.67
N PRO A 100 36.90 -13.33 11.61
CA PRO A 100 36.77 -14.09 10.36
C PRO A 100 36.81 -15.61 10.53
N ASP A 101 36.02 -16.32 9.71
CA ASP A 101 35.87 -17.78 9.70
C ASP A 101 37.11 -18.51 9.14
N LEU A 102 38.30 -18.11 9.56
CA LEU A 102 39.59 -18.54 9.03
C LEU A 102 40.38 -19.37 10.03
N LYS A 103 41.17 -20.32 9.51
CA LYS A 103 42.17 -21.08 10.27
C LYS A 103 41.56 -21.81 11.49
N SER A 104 40.38 -22.39 11.30
CA SER A 104 39.66 -23.13 12.35
C SER A 104 39.17 -24.49 11.87
N THR A 105 38.78 -25.31 12.84
CA THR A 105 38.14 -26.59 12.62
C THR A 105 36.65 -26.38 12.40
N VAL A 106 36.13 -26.91 11.30
CA VAL A 106 34.68 -26.99 11.04
C VAL A 106 34.20 -28.40 11.33
N GLY A 107 32.95 -28.52 11.75
CA GLY A 107 32.32 -29.79 12.06
C GLY A 107 30.84 -29.81 11.71
N ILE A 108 30.33 -31.02 11.58
CA ILE A 108 28.92 -31.32 11.35
C ILE A 108 28.39 -32.18 12.48
N GLY A 109 27.25 -31.77 13.04
CA GLY A 109 26.40 -32.63 13.86
C GLY A 109 25.22 -33.10 13.02
N ILE A 110 25.04 -34.40 12.87
CA ILE A 110 23.92 -35.02 12.14
C ILE A 110 23.01 -35.68 13.16
N LYS A 111 21.75 -35.28 13.19
CA LYS A 111 20.71 -35.94 13.97
C LYS A 111 19.80 -36.70 13.03
N LEU A 112 19.76 -38.02 13.17
CA LEU A 112 18.87 -38.91 12.44
C LEU A 112 17.61 -39.17 13.27
N PHE A 113 16.47 -39.29 12.60
CA PHE A 113 15.17 -39.60 13.19
C PHE A 113 14.72 -41.02 12.82
N ASP A 114 13.73 -41.56 13.54
CA ASP A 114 13.18 -42.92 13.45
C ASP A 114 14.23 -44.06 13.48
N VAL A 115 15.29 -43.87 14.26
CA VAL A 115 16.26 -44.95 14.54
C VAL A 115 15.74 -45.78 15.71
N ALA A 116 15.29 -46.99 15.45
CA ALA A 116 14.73 -47.87 16.47
C ALA A 116 15.81 -48.49 17.39
N GLY A 117 15.39 -48.87 18.61
CA GLY A 117 16.22 -49.56 19.61
C GLY A 117 16.81 -48.66 20.69
N ASP A 118 17.30 -49.29 21.75
CA ASP A 118 17.82 -48.62 22.95
C ASP A 118 19.09 -47.80 22.64
N LYS A 119 19.12 -46.57 23.15
CA LYS A 119 20.23 -45.62 23.02
C LYS A 119 21.13 -45.66 24.23
N MET A 120 22.44 -45.52 24.02
CA MET A 120 23.47 -45.55 25.07
C MET A 120 23.57 -44.26 25.92
N LEU A 121 22.49 -43.47 26.01
CA LEU A 121 22.45 -42.17 26.68
C LEU A 121 21.18 -41.97 27.54
N PRO A 122 21.22 -42.34 28.84
CA PRO A 122 20.13 -42.06 29.79
C PRO A 122 19.91 -40.56 30.04
N PRO A 123 18.68 -40.13 30.40
CA PRO A 123 17.48 -40.95 30.67
C PRO A 123 16.70 -41.35 29.40
N GLN A 124 17.01 -40.77 28.24
CA GLN A 124 16.25 -40.93 27.00
C GLN A 124 16.67 -42.17 26.19
N VAL A 125 16.71 -43.33 26.85
CA VAL A 125 17.15 -44.59 26.24
C VAL A 125 16.26 -45.00 25.06
N GLN A 126 14.97 -44.63 25.07
CA GLN A 126 14.02 -44.95 24.00
C GLN A 126 13.86 -43.83 22.96
N ALA A 127 14.77 -42.85 22.91
CA ALA A 127 14.68 -41.78 21.91
C ALA A 127 14.76 -42.36 20.49
N PRO A 128 13.87 -41.94 19.56
CA PRO A 128 13.91 -42.40 18.17
C PRO A 128 15.02 -41.70 17.36
N THR A 129 15.97 -41.05 18.02
CA THR A 129 17.02 -40.24 17.39
C THR A 129 18.42 -40.84 17.59
N LEU A 130 19.30 -40.64 16.62
CA LEU A 130 20.72 -41.01 16.67
C LEU A 130 21.58 -39.81 16.27
N ASP A 131 22.69 -39.59 16.96
CA ASP A 131 23.59 -38.47 16.70
C ASP A 131 24.94 -38.95 16.13
N ILE A 132 25.40 -38.30 15.06
CA ILE A 132 26.73 -38.50 14.47
C ILE A 132 27.44 -37.15 14.47
N LEU A 133 28.69 -37.12 14.93
CA LEU A 133 29.49 -35.91 14.96
C LEU A 133 30.80 -36.14 14.23
N LEU A 134 31.10 -35.25 13.28
CA LEU A 134 32.32 -35.32 12.48
C LEU A 134 32.97 -33.93 12.42
N GLN A 135 34.29 -33.90 12.23
CA GLN A 135 35.07 -32.67 12.11
C GLN A 135 36.07 -32.78 10.95
N ASN A 136 36.54 -31.65 10.43
CA ASN A 136 37.47 -31.61 9.32
C ASN A 136 38.92 -31.95 9.72
N MET A 137 39.11 -32.99 10.53
CA MET A 137 40.41 -33.54 10.88
C MET A 137 40.23 -35.05 11.14
N ASP A 138 41.16 -35.87 10.65
CA ASP A 138 41.11 -37.33 10.74
C ASP A 138 41.52 -37.88 12.12
N VAL A 139 42.19 -37.05 12.93
CA VAL A 139 42.64 -37.34 14.29
C VAL A 139 42.23 -36.25 15.29
N PHE A 140 42.32 -36.58 16.59
CA PHE A 140 42.19 -35.61 17.67
C PHE A 140 43.55 -34.99 17.99
N PHE A 141 43.58 -33.86 18.69
CA PHE A 141 44.84 -33.17 19.00
C PHE A 141 45.55 -33.70 20.25
N VAL A 142 44.90 -34.58 21.02
CA VAL A 142 45.43 -35.29 22.21
C VAL A 142 44.98 -36.75 22.20
N ASN A 143 45.71 -37.63 22.89
CA ASN A 143 45.46 -39.07 22.81
C ASN A 143 44.23 -39.52 23.59
N ASP A 144 44.07 -39.01 24.81
CA ASP A 144 43.09 -39.50 25.78
C ASP A 144 42.50 -38.35 26.62
N ALA A 145 41.51 -38.67 27.47
CA ALA A 145 40.84 -37.68 28.32
C ALA A 145 41.76 -37.03 29.36
N HIS A 146 42.82 -37.72 29.78
CA HIS A 146 43.79 -37.18 30.73
C HIS A 146 44.60 -36.06 30.08
N ASP A 147 45.16 -36.30 28.88
CA ASP A 147 45.88 -35.28 28.11
C ASP A 147 44.99 -34.10 27.75
N MET A 148 43.73 -34.36 27.38
CA MET A 148 42.74 -33.32 27.12
C MET A 148 42.49 -32.45 28.36
N CYS A 149 42.38 -33.07 29.53
CA CYS A 149 42.24 -32.35 30.80
C CYS A 149 43.48 -31.51 31.10
N ALA A 150 44.67 -32.09 30.99
CA ALA A 150 45.93 -31.41 31.29
C ALA A 150 46.15 -30.19 30.38
N PHE A 151 45.90 -30.35 29.07
CA PHE A 151 46.00 -29.25 28.11
C PHE A 151 44.98 -28.15 28.38
N THR A 152 43.71 -28.51 28.59
CA THR A 152 42.64 -27.52 28.88
C THR A 152 42.94 -26.74 30.16
N ARG A 153 43.43 -27.43 31.21
CA ARG A 153 43.85 -26.78 32.47
C ARG A 153 45.00 -25.79 32.23
N ALA A 154 46.00 -26.17 31.44
CA ALA A 154 47.11 -25.29 31.06
C ALA A 154 46.61 -24.06 30.29
N SER A 155 45.70 -24.23 29.31
CA SER A 155 45.09 -23.14 28.55
C SER A 155 44.33 -22.15 29.44
N LEU A 156 43.56 -22.65 30.42
CA LEU A 156 42.81 -21.79 31.36
C LEU A 156 43.71 -21.11 32.40
N THR A 157 44.89 -21.66 32.67
CA THR A 157 45.87 -21.06 33.59
C THR A 157 46.53 -19.82 32.96
N GLY A 158 46.71 -19.83 31.64
CA GLY A 158 47.19 -18.69 30.85
C GLY A 158 48.17 -19.10 29.75
N ALA A 159 48.44 -18.18 28.83
CA ALA A 159 49.22 -18.44 27.62
C ALA A 159 50.60 -19.08 27.90
N ALA A 160 51.33 -18.61 28.92
CA ALA A 160 52.64 -19.16 29.26
C ALA A 160 52.59 -20.64 29.71
N ALA A 161 51.53 -21.04 30.42
CA ALA A 161 51.33 -22.43 30.84
C ALA A 161 50.93 -23.33 29.66
N ALA A 162 50.06 -22.82 28.78
CA ALA A 162 49.70 -23.50 27.53
C ALA A 162 50.93 -23.72 26.63
N ASP A 163 51.75 -22.69 26.41
CA ASP A 163 52.96 -22.77 25.59
C ASP A 163 53.99 -23.74 26.18
N ALA A 164 54.17 -23.73 27.50
CA ALA A 164 55.06 -24.67 28.19
C ALA A 164 54.58 -26.13 28.03
N TRP A 165 53.28 -26.38 28.14
CA TRP A 165 52.69 -27.70 27.93
C TRP A 165 52.87 -28.15 26.47
N LEU A 166 52.59 -27.28 25.50
CA LEU A 166 52.74 -27.58 24.06
C LEU A 166 54.19 -27.87 23.67
N LYS A 167 55.17 -27.17 24.27
CA LYS A 167 56.59 -27.45 24.07
C LYS A 167 56.98 -28.85 24.58
N ALA A 168 56.33 -29.33 25.64
CA ALA A 168 56.51 -30.70 26.15
C ALA A 168 55.77 -31.76 25.32
N HIS A 169 54.78 -31.36 24.51
CA HIS A 169 53.94 -32.23 23.68
C HIS A 169 53.97 -31.78 22.20
N PRO A 170 55.13 -31.90 21.51
CA PRO A 170 55.31 -31.38 20.16
C PRO A 170 54.38 -32.01 19.12
N GLU A 171 53.91 -33.24 19.35
CA GLU A 171 52.92 -33.88 18.48
C GLU A 171 51.56 -33.18 18.54
N THR A 172 51.11 -32.76 19.72
CA THR A 172 49.86 -31.99 19.87
C THR A 172 49.98 -30.64 19.20
N GLN A 173 51.12 -29.96 19.34
CA GLN A 173 51.40 -28.73 18.60
C GLN A 173 51.30 -28.94 17.08
N ARG A 174 51.90 -30.02 16.55
CA ARG A 174 51.84 -30.36 15.12
C ARG A 174 50.41 -30.56 14.63
N VAL A 175 49.57 -31.26 15.40
CA VAL A 175 48.16 -31.48 15.04
C VAL A 175 47.36 -30.18 15.12
N LEU A 176 47.53 -29.38 16.18
CA LEU A 176 46.88 -28.08 16.32
C LEU A 176 47.25 -27.12 15.18
N ASP A 177 48.50 -27.15 14.70
CA ASP A 177 48.91 -26.34 13.55
C ASP A 177 48.31 -26.86 12.23
N ALA A 178 48.17 -28.17 12.06
CA ALA A 178 47.47 -28.76 10.91
C ALA A 178 45.96 -28.44 10.90
N MET A 179 45.34 -28.30 12.08
CA MET A 179 43.93 -27.91 12.22
C MET A 179 43.66 -26.45 11.84
N LYS A 180 44.68 -25.58 11.79
CA LYS A 180 44.57 -24.15 11.42
C LYS A 180 44.51 -23.95 9.89
N LYS A 181 43.51 -24.55 9.24
CA LYS A 181 43.33 -24.50 7.78
C LYS A 181 42.25 -23.52 7.33
N VAL A 182 42.39 -23.01 6.11
CA VAL A 182 41.36 -22.22 5.42
C VAL A 182 40.36 -23.20 4.80
N VAL A 183 39.07 -22.96 5.02
CA VAL A 183 37.98 -23.81 4.53
C VAL A 183 37.17 -22.99 3.53
N PRO A 184 37.24 -23.27 2.22
CA PRO A 184 36.47 -22.50 1.24
C PRO A 184 34.96 -22.65 1.40
N SER A 185 34.51 -23.88 1.69
CA SER A 185 33.11 -24.21 1.95
C SER A 185 33.01 -25.38 2.92
N VAL A 186 32.02 -25.34 3.81
CA VAL A 186 31.68 -26.48 4.66
C VAL A 186 31.11 -27.67 3.87
N LEU A 187 30.63 -27.45 2.64
CA LEU A 187 30.11 -28.50 1.77
C LEU A 187 31.18 -29.20 0.94
N GLU A 188 32.38 -28.63 0.85
CA GLU A 188 33.50 -29.14 0.02
C GLU A 188 34.58 -29.87 0.85
N THR A 189 34.33 -30.09 2.14
CA THR A 189 35.35 -30.58 3.08
C THR A 189 35.03 -31.98 3.61
N ASP A 190 36.02 -32.88 3.58
CA ASP A 190 35.95 -34.18 4.25
C ASP A 190 35.85 -34.03 5.78
N LEU A 191 35.03 -34.87 6.41
CA LEU A 191 34.77 -34.84 7.85
C LEU A 191 34.88 -36.25 8.46
N TRP A 192 35.56 -36.38 9.61
CA TRP A 192 35.79 -37.66 10.31
C TRP A 192 35.25 -37.65 11.72
N SER A 193 34.86 -38.82 12.23
CA SER A 193 34.39 -39.00 13.60
C SER A 193 35.48 -38.86 14.65
N VAL A 194 36.73 -38.99 14.22
CA VAL A 194 37.97 -38.94 15.01
C VAL A 194 38.14 -40.08 16.02
N ILE A 195 37.09 -40.39 16.78
CA ILE A 195 37.03 -41.50 17.71
C ILE A 195 36.47 -42.76 17.03
N PRO A 196 36.86 -43.96 17.51
CA PRO A 196 36.31 -45.22 17.03
C PRO A 196 34.97 -45.56 17.69
N PHE A 197 34.19 -46.38 17.01
CA PHE A 197 32.90 -46.92 17.43
C PHE A 197 32.95 -48.45 17.30
N ARG A 198 32.19 -49.17 18.10
CA ARG A 198 31.84 -50.57 17.81
C ARG A 198 31.13 -50.63 16.46
N PHE A 199 31.28 -51.75 15.77
CA PHE A 199 30.59 -52.05 14.53
C PHE A 199 30.16 -53.52 14.54
N GLY A 200 29.15 -53.80 15.35
CA GLY A 200 28.68 -55.15 15.68
C GLY A 200 29.34 -55.69 16.95
N GLU A 201 29.44 -57.02 17.08
CA GLU A 201 29.88 -57.64 18.33
C GLU A 201 31.40 -57.60 18.55
N GLN A 202 32.20 -57.73 17.48
CA GLN A 202 33.64 -57.97 17.57
C GLN A 202 34.51 -57.03 16.71
N ARG A 203 33.92 -56.04 16.03
CA ARG A 203 34.66 -55.09 15.17
C ARG A 203 34.48 -53.66 15.65
N TYR A 204 35.40 -52.81 15.20
CA TYR A 204 35.39 -51.38 15.43
C TYR A 204 35.56 -50.63 14.11
N CYS A 205 35.10 -49.39 14.06
CA CYS A 205 35.28 -48.52 12.90
C CYS A 205 35.42 -47.04 13.26
N LYS A 206 35.93 -46.24 12.33
CA LYS A 206 35.74 -44.78 12.29
C LYS A 206 34.77 -44.42 11.15
N TYR A 207 34.05 -43.32 11.31
CA TYR A 207 33.18 -42.79 10.25
C TYR A 207 33.86 -41.63 9.52
N LYS A 208 33.62 -41.55 8.20
CA LYS A 208 34.05 -40.45 7.33
C LYS A 208 32.87 -39.98 6.48
N LEU A 209 32.81 -38.69 6.20
CA LEU A 209 31.85 -38.08 5.29
C LEU A 209 32.63 -37.35 4.20
N GLU A 210 32.41 -37.77 2.96
CA GLU A 210 33.15 -37.32 1.77
C GLU A 210 32.19 -36.61 0.81
N PRO A 211 32.46 -35.36 0.36
CA PRO A 211 31.62 -34.66 -0.60
C PRO A 211 31.48 -35.43 -1.92
N GLU A 212 30.24 -35.56 -2.40
CA GLU A 212 29.90 -36.20 -3.69
C GLU A 212 29.35 -35.17 -4.69
N LEU A 213 28.46 -34.30 -4.22
CA LEU A 213 27.83 -33.26 -5.02
C LEU A 213 27.77 -31.96 -4.21
N VAL A 214 28.24 -30.86 -4.80
CA VAL A 214 28.19 -29.53 -4.19
C VAL A 214 27.53 -28.55 -5.19
N PRO A 215 26.45 -27.87 -4.80
CA PRO A 215 25.83 -26.83 -5.63
C PRO A 215 26.78 -25.66 -5.93
N PRO A 216 26.53 -24.90 -7.01
CA PRO A 216 27.30 -23.69 -7.30
C PRO A 216 27.08 -22.64 -6.20
N GLY A 217 28.17 -21.98 -5.82
CA GLY A 217 28.20 -20.97 -4.77
C GLY A 217 29.07 -19.75 -5.14
N PRO A 218 29.10 -18.73 -4.28
CA PRO A 218 29.92 -17.55 -4.48
C PRO A 218 31.41 -17.87 -4.36
N VAL A 219 32.25 -16.96 -4.84
CA VAL A 219 33.67 -16.95 -4.44
C VAL A 219 33.71 -16.48 -2.97
N PRO A 220 34.33 -17.22 -2.04
CA PRO A 220 34.37 -16.83 -0.63
C PRO A 220 35.05 -15.47 -0.41
N ASP A 221 34.37 -14.57 0.29
CA ASP A 221 34.95 -13.33 0.80
C ASP A 221 35.57 -13.58 2.18
N TYR A 222 36.87 -13.82 2.22
CA TYR A 222 37.57 -14.15 3.46
C TYR A 222 37.69 -12.98 4.45
N ASP A 223 37.32 -11.75 4.05
CA ASP A 223 37.25 -10.59 4.96
C ASP A 223 35.88 -10.51 5.67
N ASP A 224 34.86 -11.20 5.19
CA ASP A 224 33.55 -11.27 5.85
C ASP A 224 33.61 -12.23 7.06
N PRO A 225 33.24 -11.77 8.27
CA PRO A 225 33.26 -12.60 9.46
C PRO A 225 32.35 -13.83 9.42
N ASP A 226 31.36 -13.86 8.53
CA ASP A 226 30.35 -14.92 8.40
C ASP A 226 30.37 -15.59 7.00
N TYR A 227 31.49 -15.53 6.25
CA TYR A 227 31.54 -16.03 4.87
C TYR A 227 31.11 -17.50 4.71
N LEU A 228 31.39 -18.38 5.68
CA LEU A 228 30.95 -19.78 5.62
C LEU A 228 29.43 -19.93 5.76
N ARG A 229 28.76 -19.02 6.48
CA ARG A 229 27.28 -18.98 6.54
C ARG A 229 26.72 -18.55 5.20
N ILE A 230 27.27 -17.47 4.62
CA ILE A 230 26.82 -16.92 3.34
C ILE A 230 27.02 -17.93 2.21
N ASP A 231 28.18 -18.61 2.17
CA ASP A 231 28.47 -19.66 1.20
C ASP A 231 27.47 -20.83 1.30
N LEU A 232 27.23 -21.33 2.52
CA LEU A 232 26.30 -22.44 2.76
C LEU A 232 24.86 -22.08 2.35
N GLU A 233 24.40 -20.88 2.71
CA GLU A 233 23.08 -20.35 2.34
C GLU A 233 22.90 -20.30 0.84
N GLN A 234 23.83 -19.67 0.12
CA GLN A 234 23.71 -19.50 -1.32
C GLN A 234 23.76 -20.83 -2.06
N ARG A 235 24.64 -21.75 -1.66
CA ARG A 235 24.73 -23.08 -2.28
C ARG A 235 23.45 -23.89 -2.10
N LEU A 236 22.90 -23.94 -0.88
CA LEU A 236 21.65 -24.68 -0.64
C LEU A 236 20.42 -24.00 -1.23
N ASN A 237 20.45 -22.68 -1.45
CA ASN A 237 19.42 -22.00 -2.25
C ASN A 237 19.50 -22.37 -3.75
N ASN A 238 20.70 -22.70 -4.24
CA ASN A 238 20.96 -23.01 -5.65
C ASN A 238 20.81 -24.50 -6.01
N GLY A 239 20.86 -25.43 -5.05
CA GLY A 239 20.75 -26.85 -5.37
C GLY A 239 20.90 -27.81 -4.20
N GLU A 240 20.96 -29.11 -4.52
CA GLU A 240 21.15 -30.22 -3.56
C GLU A 240 22.63 -30.52 -3.34
N ALA A 241 23.03 -30.74 -2.08
CA ALA A 241 24.35 -31.25 -1.71
C ALA A 241 24.28 -32.73 -1.30
N ARG A 242 25.29 -33.53 -1.67
CA ARG A 242 25.39 -34.96 -1.33
C ARG A 242 26.77 -35.30 -0.77
N PHE A 243 26.79 -36.22 0.18
CA PHE A 243 28.00 -36.73 0.79
C PHE A 243 27.94 -38.24 0.97
N ARG A 244 29.03 -38.93 0.64
CA ARG A 244 29.20 -40.36 0.91
C ARG A 244 29.56 -40.56 2.36
N PHE A 245 28.73 -41.30 3.08
CA PHE A 245 28.94 -41.74 4.44
C PHE A 245 29.71 -43.06 4.42
N MET A 246 30.91 -43.04 5.00
CA MET A 246 31.90 -44.10 4.89
C MET A 246 32.20 -44.73 6.24
N VAL A 247 32.47 -46.03 6.24
CA VAL A 247 32.92 -46.83 7.40
C VAL A 247 34.35 -47.29 7.14
N GLN A 248 35.28 -46.90 8.01
CA GLN A 248 36.66 -47.38 8.00
C GLN A 248 36.84 -48.42 9.11
N LEU A 249 36.96 -49.69 8.77
CA LEU A 249 37.06 -50.79 9.74
C LEU A 249 38.44 -50.86 10.41
N GLN A 250 38.50 -51.35 11.65
CA GLN A 250 39.76 -51.65 12.30
C GLN A 250 40.33 -52.96 11.73
N THR A 251 41.45 -52.90 11.01
CA THR A 251 42.10 -54.08 10.43
C THR A 251 43.27 -54.60 11.27
N ASP A 252 43.96 -53.74 12.01
CA ASP A 252 45.05 -54.10 12.91
C ASP A 252 45.01 -53.31 14.23
N PRO A 253 44.67 -53.94 15.37
CA PRO A 253 44.61 -53.27 16.67
C PRO A 253 45.92 -52.62 17.14
N ALA A 254 47.09 -53.07 16.65
CA ALA A 254 48.38 -52.53 17.06
C ALA A 254 48.64 -51.14 16.45
N THR A 255 48.20 -50.93 15.20
CA THR A 255 48.35 -49.67 14.47
C THR A 255 47.10 -48.79 14.48
N MET A 256 45.94 -49.37 14.86
CA MET A 256 44.65 -48.69 14.96
C MET A 256 44.10 -48.74 16.39
N PRO A 257 44.76 -48.10 17.37
CA PRO A 257 44.38 -48.17 18.78
C PRO A 257 43.00 -47.53 19.05
N LEU A 258 42.28 -48.07 20.03
CA LEU A 258 40.93 -47.60 20.38
C LEU A 258 40.92 -46.39 21.34
N ASP A 259 42.00 -46.18 22.09
CA ASP A 259 42.13 -45.10 23.09
C ASP A 259 43.44 -44.29 22.93
N LYS A 260 43.80 -44.02 21.67
CA LYS A 260 44.88 -43.08 21.30
C LYS A 260 44.46 -42.26 20.09
N ALA A 261 43.68 -41.22 20.33
CA ALA A 261 42.96 -40.49 19.29
C ALA A 261 43.85 -39.67 18.33
N MET A 262 45.14 -39.50 18.62
CA MET A 262 46.11 -38.85 17.71
C MET A 262 46.65 -39.79 16.64
N VAL A 263 46.40 -41.10 16.74
CA VAL A 263 46.92 -42.08 15.76
C VAL A 263 46.01 -42.11 14.52
N PRO A 264 46.51 -41.72 13.34
CA PRO A 264 45.74 -41.80 12.10
C PRO A 264 45.55 -43.25 11.70
N TRP A 265 44.34 -43.63 11.29
CA TRP A 265 44.07 -44.95 10.71
C TRP A 265 44.32 -44.84 9.21
N SER A 266 45.37 -45.50 8.71
CA SER A 266 45.74 -45.42 7.29
C SER A 266 44.59 -45.88 6.39
N GLU A 267 44.14 -45.02 5.48
CA GLU A 267 43.12 -45.36 4.48
C GLU A 267 43.66 -46.38 3.45
N GLU A 268 44.98 -46.55 3.32
CA GLU A 268 45.58 -47.62 2.52
C GLU A 268 45.46 -48.98 3.23
N ALA A 269 45.70 -49.02 4.54
CA ALA A 269 45.63 -50.25 5.35
C ALA A 269 44.18 -50.65 5.71
N SER A 270 43.26 -49.68 5.75
CA SER A 270 41.82 -49.91 5.80
C SER A 270 41.11 -48.88 4.93
N PRO A 271 40.78 -49.22 3.67
CA PRO A 271 39.99 -48.37 2.79
C PRO A 271 38.61 -48.06 3.38
N PRO A 272 38.18 -46.77 3.41
CA PRO A 272 36.81 -46.42 3.79
C PRO A 272 35.78 -47.02 2.82
N ILE A 273 34.73 -47.64 3.37
CA ILE A 273 33.67 -48.30 2.60
C ILE A 273 32.42 -47.44 2.61
N HIS A 274 31.85 -47.14 1.43
CA HIS A 274 30.61 -46.35 1.30
C HIS A 274 29.41 -47.17 1.74
N VAL A 275 28.73 -46.74 2.80
CA VAL A 275 27.59 -47.47 3.39
C VAL A 275 26.27 -46.70 3.32
N ALA A 276 26.30 -45.37 3.20
CA ALA A 276 25.13 -44.52 3.04
C ALA A 276 25.48 -43.19 2.35
N THR A 277 24.48 -42.41 1.91
CA THR A 277 24.65 -41.07 1.35
C THR A 277 23.80 -40.08 2.13
N LEU A 278 24.41 -39.01 2.66
CA LEU A 278 23.70 -37.88 3.25
C LEU A 278 23.32 -36.91 2.13
N ILE A 279 22.03 -36.61 2.02
CA ILE A 279 21.48 -35.71 1.01
C ILE A 279 20.82 -34.51 1.70
N LEU A 280 21.29 -33.32 1.35
CA LEU A 280 20.73 -32.04 1.78
C LEU A 280 20.05 -31.39 0.56
N PRO A 281 18.70 -31.43 0.44
CA PRO A 281 17.99 -30.86 -0.70
C PRO A 281 18.13 -29.34 -0.74
N ARG A 282 17.76 -28.75 -1.89
CA ARG A 282 17.62 -27.30 -2.06
C ARG A 282 16.69 -26.74 -0.99
N GLN A 283 17.15 -25.76 -0.22
CA GLN A 283 16.41 -25.17 0.89
C GLN A 283 16.94 -23.78 1.27
N ASP A 284 16.08 -22.96 1.87
CA ASP A 284 16.46 -21.73 2.54
C ASP A 284 16.80 -22.02 4.01
N ILE A 285 18.10 -22.04 4.34
CA ILE A 285 18.56 -22.27 5.72
C ILE A 285 18.31 -21.07 6.65
N THR A 286 17.93 -19.92 6.11
CA THR A 286 17.55 -18.71 6.87
C THR A 286 16.08 -18.70 7.25
N ALA A 287 15.30 -19.69 6.79
CA ALA A 287 13.89 -19.85 7.10
C ALA A 287 13.62 -19.72 8.61
N ARG A 288 12.57 -18.97 8.96
CA ARG A 288 12.27 -18.61 10.35
C ARG A 288 12.30 -19.81 11.30
N GLY A 289 13.09 -19.69 12.36
CA GLY A 289 13.22 -20.70 13.41
C GLY A 289 14.12 -21.89 13.05
N GLN A 290 14.67 -21.97 11.84
CA GLN A 290 15.56 -23.07 11.42
C GLN A 290 16.90 -23.06 12.18
N ALA A 291 17.57 -21.90 12.23
CA ALA A 291 18.79 -21.72 13.02
C ALA A 291 18.54 -22.00 14.51
N ASN A 292 17.46 -21.45 15.07
CA ASN A 292 17.08 -21.69 16.47
C ASN A 292 16.85 -23.17 16.75
N TYR A 293 16.15 -23.88 15.85
CA TYR A 293 15.91 -25.32 15.98
C TYR A 293 17.23 -26.09 16.10
N GLY A 294 18.18 -25.88 15.17
CA GLY A 294 19.48 -26.55 15.24
C GLY A 294 20.34 -26.12 16.43
N GLU A 295 20.19 -24.88 16.91
CA GLU A 295 20.78 -24.44 18.17
C GLU A 295 20.15 -25.16 19.37
N THR A 296 18.85 -25.48 19.37
CA THR A 296 18.18 -26.23 20.45
C THR A 296 18.50 -27.73 20.45
N LEU A 297 18.83 -28.33 19.30
CA LEU A 297 19.25 -29.73 19.20
C LEU A 297 20.49 -30.03 20.07
N ALA A 298 20.49 -31.16 20.78
CA ALA A 298 21.71 -31.68 21.40
C ALA A 298 22.34 -32.71 20.47
N PHE A 299 23.67 -32.74 20.43
CA PHE A 299 24.43 -33.72 19.66
C PHE A 299 25.40 -34.43 20.61
N ASN A 300 25.18 -35.72 20.86
CA ASN A 300 26.05 -36.52 21.72
C ASN A 300 26.33 -37.87 21.07
N PRO A 301 27.61 -38.25 20.81
CA PRO A 301 27.92 -39.48 20.07
C PRO A 301 27.42 -40.75 20.77
N TRP A 302 27.09 -40.69 22.07
CA TRP A 302 26.48 -41.79 22.82
C TRP A 302 24.99 -41.94 22.61
N ARG A 303 24.33 -41.00 21.93
CA ARG A 303 22.96 -41.20 21.42
C ARG A 303 23.03 -42.07 20.17
N THR A 304 23.35 -43.33 20.37
CA THR A 304 23.54 -44.33 19.33
C THR A 304 23.17 -45.72 19.86
N LEU A 305 23.12 -46.70 18.98
CA LEU A 305 22.84 -48.10 19.32
C LEU A 305 24.05 -48.77 19.98
N ALA A 306 23.83 -49.79 20.81
CA ALA A 306 24.92 -50.54 21.45
C ALA A 306 25.93 -51.15 20.45
N VAL A 307 25.46 -51.58 19.28
CA VAL A 307 26.32 -52.11 18.20
C VAL A 307 27.17 -51.04 17.51
N HIS A 308 26.89 -49.76 17.79
CA HIS A 308 27.60 -48.56 17.35
C HIS A 308 28.13 -47.75 18.54
N GLU A 309 28.41 -48.41 19.67
CA GLU A 309 28.88 -47.77 20.90
C GLU A 309 30.22 -47.03 20.67
N PRO A 310 30.35 -45.75 21.04
CA PRO A 310 31.62 -45.02 20.96
C PRO A 310 32.66 -45.61 21.93
N VAL A 311 33.93 -45.63 21.55
CA VAL A 311 35.00 -46.27 22.33
C VAL A 311 36.16 -45.30 22.59
N GLY A 312 36.78 -45.43 23.76
CA GLY A 312 37.92 -44.62 24.20
C GLY A 312 37.54 -43.53 25.20
N SER A 313 38.52 -43.09 25.97
CA SER A 313 38.38 -42.10 27.04
C SER A 313 37.90 -40.73 26.54
N ILE A 314 38.31 -40.30 25.33
CA ILE A 314 37.78 -39.08 24.69
C ILE A 314 36.28 -39.21 24.41
N ALA A 315 35.83 -40.40 24.01
CA ALA A 315 34.41 -40.66 23.78
C ALA A 315 33.62 -40.54 25.10
N GLU A 316 34.12 -41.15 26.18
CA GLU A 316 33.53 -41.03 27.52
C GLU A 316 33.51 -39.57 28.03
N ALA A 317 34.58 -38.81 27.80
CA ALA A 317 34.60 -37.38 28.13
C ALA A 317 33.51 -36.61 27.38
N ARG A 318 33.35 -36.86 26.07
CA ARG A 318 32.28 -36.24 25.25
C ARG A 318 30.88 -36.61 25.76
N LYS A 319 30.66 -37.83 26.25
CA LYS A 319 29.38 -38.26 26.86
C LYS A 319 28.93 -37.30 27.95
N VAL A 320 29.84 -37.05 28.90
CA VAL A 320 29.56 -36.28 30.12
C VAL A 320 29.49 -34.79 29.81
N VAL A 321 30.48 -34.25 29.09
CA VAL A 321 30.59 -32.81 28.81
C VAL A 321 29.45 -32.34 27.90
N TYR A 322 29.13 -33.08 26.83
CA TYR A 322 28.07 -32.65 25.90
C TYR A 322 26.68 -32.75 26.53
N ARG A 323 26.44 -33.75 27.38
CA ARG A 323 25.19 -33.84 28.16
C ARG A 323 25.04 -32.64 29.09
N ALA A 324 26.04 -32.39 29.94
CA ALA A 324 26.02 -31.27 30.89
C ALA A 324 25.87 -29.92 30.18
N SER A 325 26.53 -29.75 29.02
CA SER A 325 26.39 -28.54 28.21
C SER A 325 24.99 -28.35 27.66
N ALA A 326 24.37 -29.42 27.13
CA ALA A 326 23.03 -29.37 26.57
C ALA A 326 21.98 -29.08 27.65
N GLU A 327 22.11 -29.70 28.83
CA GLU A 327 21.24 -29.46 29.99
C GLU A 327 21.29 -27.99 30.42
N LEU A 328 22.49 -27.44 30.64
CA LEU A 328 22.67 -26.03 31.02
C LEU A 328 22.07 -25.07 29.98
N ARG A 329 22.31 -25.33 28.70
CA ARG A 329 21.80 -24.49 27.61
C ARG A 329 20.28 -24.49 27.54
N ARG A 330 19.67 -25.66 27.70
CA ARG A 330 18.21 -25.81 27.67
C ARG A 330 17.55 -25.11 28.84
N ASP A 331 18.11 -25.30 30.02
CA ASP A 331 17.64 -24.62 31.24
C ASP A 331 17.68 -23.09 31.07
N VAL A 332 18.82 -22.54 30.63
CA VAL A 332 19.00 -21.09 30.48
C VAL A 332 18.19 -20.50 29.33
N ASN A 333 18.04 -21.23 28.21
CA ASN A 333 17.29 -20.74 27.05
C ASN A 333 15.77 -20.98 27.15
N GLY A 334 15.28 -21.63 28.21
CA GLY A 334 13.86 -21.94 28.38
C GLY A 334 13.35 -23.04 27.45
N GLU A 335 14.21 -23.99 27.09
CA GLU A 335 13.91 -25.08 26.16
C GLU A 335 13.59 -26.40 26.90
N PRO A 336 12.71 -27.27 26.37
CA PRO A 336 12.42 -28.58 26.97
C PRO A 336 13.68 -29.45 27.12
N LEU A 337 13.80 -30.18 28.23
CA LEU A 337 14.92 -31.12 28.47
C LEU A 337 14.94 -32.33 27.50
N GLY A 338 13.82 -32.63 26.85
CA GLY A 338 13.64 -33.70 25.86
C GLY A 338 14.31 -33.43 24.51
N GLU A 339 14.81 -34.48 23.83
CA GLU A 339 15.05 -34.36 22.37
C GLU A 339 13.72 -34.35 21.60
N PRO A 340 13.67 -33.74 20.42
CA PRO A 340 12.55 -33.93 19.51
C PRO A 340 12.41 -35.40 19.10
N ILE A 341 11.19 -35.91 19.14
CA ILE A 341 10.84 -37.27 18.69
C ILE A 341 10.43 -37.32 17.22
N VAL A 342 10.07 -36.17 16.64
CA VAL A 342 9.75 -35.99 15.21
C VAL A 342 10.62 -34.86 14.65
N PRO A 343 11.05 -34.95 13.37
CA PRO A 343 11.79 -33.87 12.74
C PRO A 343 10.91 -32.61 12.61
N ARG A 344 11.52 -31.42 12.72
CA ARG A 344 10.86 -30.16 12.34
C ARG A 344 10.37 -30.30 10.89
N PRO A 345 9.09 -29.97 10.59
CA PRO A 345 8.58 -29.94 9.22
C PRO A 345 9.40 -29.00 8.32
N ASP A 346 9.42 -29.28 7.02
CA ASP A 346 10.05 -28.46 5.98
C ASP A 346 9.22 -27.23 5.58
N THR A 347 8.11 -26.95 6.28
CA THR A 347 7.24 -25.81 5.97
C THR A 347 7.95 -24.47 6.14
N VAL A 348 7.89 -23.66 5.07
CA VAL A 348 8.33 -22.25 5.08
C VAL A 348 7.31 -21.46 5.89
N TRP A 349 7.72 -21.01 7.09
CA TRP A 349 6.91 -20.10 7.88
C TRP A 349 6.99 -18.70 7.26
N PRO A 350 5.86 -18.00 7.05
CA PRO A 350 5.90 -16.62 6.58
C PRO A 350 6.75 -15.76 7.53
N ALA A 351 7.42 -14.75 6.98
CA ALA A 351 8.18 -13.79 7.75
C ALA A 351 7.32 -13.23 8.90
N ALA A 352 7.92 -13.03 10.07
CA ALA A 352 7.24 -12.30 11.14
C ALA A 352 6.92 -10.89 10.61
N LYS A 353 5.64 -10.53 10.51
CA LYS A 353 5.24 -9.15 10.20
C LYS A 353 5.55 -8.30 11.44
N ASP A 354 6.31 -7.22 11.26
CA ASP A 354 6.48 -6.22 12.31
C ASP A 354 5.12 -5.52 12.51
N THR A 355 4.46 -5.84 13.63
CA THR A 355 3.16 -5.28 14.00
C THR A 355 3.29 -4.03 14.87
N ARG A 356 4.51 -3.52 15.10
CA ARG A 356 4.70 -2.34 15.94
C ARG A 356 4.40 -1.08 15.14
N VAL A 357 3.32 -0.40 15.50
CA VAL A 357 3.00 0.92 14.96
C VAL A 357 3.99 1.96 15.48
N VAL A 358 4.67 2.67 14.57
CA VAL A 358 5.61 3.76 14.90
C VAL A 358 5.15 5.13 14.38
N ARG A 359 4.20 5.15 13.45
CA ARG A 359 3.51 6.35 12.95
C ARG A 359 2.10 5.98 12.51
N ALA A 360 1.23 6.97 12.37
CA ALA A 360 -0.09 6.82 11.76
C ALA A 360 -0.33 7.90 10.70
N ALA A 361 -1.35 7.70 9.86
CA ALA A 361 -1.80 8.71 8.91
C ALA A 361 -3.32 8.65 8.73
N ILE A 362 -3.93 9.81 8.49
CA ILE A 362 -5.37 9.96 8.30
C ILE A 362 -5.71 9.75 6.82
N TYR A 363 -6.76 8.99 6.52
CA TYR A 363 -7.24 8.75 5.15
C TYR A 363 -8.75 8.98 5.04
N PRO A 364 -9.25 9.55 3.93
CA PRO A 364 -8.47 10.10 2.81
C PRO A 364 -7.61 11.31 3.23
N GLY A 365 -6.53 11.58 2.52
CA GLY A 365 -5.68 12.76 2.69
C GLY A 365 -6.40 14.05 2.31
N ILE A 366 -7.37 13.97 1.39
CA ILE A 366 -8.30 15.04 1.01
C ILE A 366 -9.71 14.44 0.99
N GLY A 367 -10.49 14.68 2.04
CA GLY A 367 -11.87 14.21 2.15
C GLY A 367 -12.88 15.20 1.59
N ILE A 368 -13.90 14.69 0.91
CA ILE A 368 -14.93 15.49 0.25
C ILE A 368 -16.28 15.30 0.95
N ALA A 369 -16.73 16.35 1.62
CA ALA A 369 -18.09 16.51 2.12
C ALA A 369 -18.90 17.37 1.13
N ARG A 370 -20.23 17.28 1.18
CA ARG A 370 -21.10 18.10 0.33
C ARG A 370 -22.26 18.68 1.12
N VAL A 371 -22.62 19.92 0.79
CA VAL A 371 -23.79 20.58 1.36
C VAL A 371 -25.09 19.89 0.92
N GLY A 372 -26.10 19.99 1.78
CA GLY A 372 -27.45 19.48 1.57
C GLY A 372 -28.36 20.16 2.59
N ASN A 373 -29.61 20.44 2.23
CA ASN A 373 -30.51 21.23 3.08
C ASN A 373 -31.25 20.41 4.14
N SER A 374 -31.00 19.09 4.24
CA SER A 374 -31.58 18.26 5.28
C SER A 374 -31.05 18.65 6.67
N LYS A 375 -31.98 18.81 7.60
CA LYS A 375 -31.72 19.07 9.03
C LYS A 375 -32.03 17.84 9.90
N ALA A 376 -32.41 16.73 9.28
CA ALA A 376 -32.70 15.50 10.01
C ALA A 376 -31.42 15.00 10.70
N PRO A 377 -31.50 14.39 11.91
CA PRO A 377 -30.34 13.83 12.58
C PRO A 377 -29.58 12.81 11.72
N ASP A 378 -30.30 12.02 10.94
CA ASP A 378 -29.84 11.03 9.95
C ASP A 378 -29.87 11.56 8.51
N GLY A 379 -30.01 12.88 8.33
CA GLY A 379 -30.07 13.58 7.05
C GLY A 379 -28.74 13.67 6.29
N PHE A 380 -27.95 12.60 6.30
CA PHE A 380 -26.66 12.51 5.62
C PHE A 380 -26.33 11.07 5.22
N TYR A 381 -25.47 10.92 4.21
CA TYR A 381 -24.87 9.64 3.83
C TYR A 381 -23.34 9.77 3.82
N ILE A 382 -22.63 8.64 3.86
CA ILE A 382 -21.17 8.62 3.79
C ILE A 382 -20.72 8.69 2.34
N GLY A 383 -19.75 9.55 2.05
CA GLY A 383 -19.12 9.62 0.73
C GLY A 383 -18.42 8.31 0.34
N PRO A 384 -18.06 8.14 -0.95
CA PRO A 384 -17.47 6.91 -1.47
C PRO A 384 -16.12 6.60 -0.81
N GLU A 385 -15.94 5.34 -0.40
CA GLU A 385 -14.67 4.79 0.12
C GLU A 385 -13.99 3.79 -0.82
N VAL A 386 -14.64 3.52 -1.96
CA VAL A 386 -14.10 2.76 -3.09
C VAL A 386 -14.47 3.48 -4.39
N THR A 387 -13.82 3.13 -5.50
CA THR A 387 -14.10 3.72 -6.83
C THR A 387 -15.36 3.19 -7.49
N HIS A 388 -15.87 2.04 -7.04
CA HIS A 388 -17.07 1.38 -7.57
C HIS A 388 -18.04 1.03 -6.43
N PRO A 389 -18.52 2.03 -5.66
CA PRO A 389 -19.47 1.78 -4.59
C PRO A 389 -20.79 1.22 -5.17
N PRO A 390 -21.68 0.66 -4.33
CA PRO A 390 -23.05 0.39 -4.73
C PRO A 390 -23.68 1.64 -5.36
N LEU A 391 -24.45 1.43 -6.42
CA LEU A 391 -25.12 2.53 -7.13
C LEU A 391 -26.10 3.25 -6.21
N THR A 392 -26.19 4.57 -6.36
CA THR A 392 -27.15 5.37 -5.63
C THR A 392 -28.55 5.14 -6.18
N LEU A 393 -29.41 4.52 -5.39
CA LEU A 393 -30.77 4.16 -5.79
C LEU A 393 -31.74 5.33 -5.62
N ALA A 394 -32.85 5.26 -6.36
CA ALA A 394 -33.87 6.29 -6.31
C ALA A 394 -34.40 6.50 -4.87
N GLY A 395 -34.27 7.73 -4.36
CA GLY A 395 -34.74 8.12 -3.03
C GLY A 395 -33.69 8.04 -1.91
N GLU A 396 -32.45 7.65 -2.20
CA GLU A 396 -31.38 7.58 -1.19
C GLU A 396 -30.69 8.93 -0.94
N THR A 397 -30.87 9.90 -1.83
CA THR A 397 -30.20 11.22 -1.74
C THR A 397 -31.02 12.29 -1.04
N ARG A 398 -32.27 11.98 -0.66
CA ARG A 398 -33.21 12.90 -0.02
C ARG A 398 -33.82 12.27 1.22
N ASP A 399 -34.08 13.10 2.23
CA ASP A 399 -34.85 12.66 3.40
C ASP A 399 -36.36 12.63 3.13
N ASP A 400 -37.14 12.15 4.10
CA ASP A 400 -38.61 12.05 4.03
C ASP A 400 -39.32 13.40 3.81
N THR A 401 -38.64 14.52 4.05
CA THR A 401 -39.17 15.86 3.78
C THR A 401 -38.95 16.31 2.34
N GLY A 402 -38.14 15.56 1.58
CA GLY A 402 -37.68 15.89 0.24
C GLY A 402 -36.43 16.78 0.24
N ALA A 403 -35.79 17.02 1.38
CA ALA A 403 -34.54 17.79 1.46
C ALA A 403 -33.36 16.93 1.01
N ILE A 404 -32.39 17.52 0.33
CA ILE A 404 -31.14 16.86 -0.07
C ILE A 404 -30.34 16.53 1.19
N MET A 405 -29.98 15.25 1.34
CA MET A 405 -29.10 14.78 2.40
C MET A 405 -27.67 15.29 2.19
N ARG A 406 -26.98 15.60 3.28
CA ARG A 406 -25.56 16.00 3.22
C ARG A 406 -24.68 14.79 2.89
N GLN A 407 -23.59 14.99 2.15
CA GLN A 407 -22.55 13.97 2.04
C GLN A 407 -21.51 14.21 3.13
N ALA A 408 -21.27 13.23 3.98
CA ALA A 408 -20.21 13.29 5.00
C ALA A 408 -18.90 12.73 4.43
N ALA A 409 -17.78 13.40 4.70
CA ALA A 409 -16.46 12.82 4.52
C ALA A 409 -16.11 11.98 5.75
N ARG A 410 -15.92 10.67 5.57
CA ARG A 410 -15.44 9.78 6.64
C ARG A 410 -13.92 9.67 6.60
N PHE A 411 -13.28 9.94 7.74
CA PHE A 411 -11.84 9.84 7.92
C PHE A 411 -11.48 8.71 8.89
N ARG A 412 -10.48 7.92 8.49
CA ARG A 412 -9.94 6.75 9.18
C ARG A 412 -8.46 6.95 9.51
N LEU A 413 -7.93 6.20 10.46
CA LEU A 413 -6.51 6.22 10.84
C LEU A 413 -5.87 4.87 10.56
N TYR A 414 -4.72 4.86 9.91
CA TYR A 414 -3.94 3.63 9.72
C TYR A 414 -2.58 3.75 10.40
N GLY A 415 -2.20 2.71 11.15
CA GLY A 415 -0.89 2.57 11.78
C GLY A 415 0.11 1.90 10.85
N TYR A 416 1.35 2.38 10.88
CA TYR A 416 2.44 1.90 10.04
C TYR A 416 3.62 1.45 10.88
N ASN A 417 4.30 0.39 10.43
CA ASN A 417 5.55 -0.07 11.04
C ASN A 417 6.76 0.75 10.56
N ALA A 418 7.95 0.41 11.05
CA ALA A 418 9.18 1.13 10.71
C ALA A 418 9.58 1.00 9.23
N ALA A 419 9.11 -0.04 8.53
CA ALA A 419 9.30 -0.22 7.09
C ALA A 419 8.29 0.58 6.25
N GLY A 420 7.31 1.23 6.89
CA GLY A 420 6.26 1.98 6.21
C GLY A 420 5.11 1.11 5.70
N GLU A 421 5.01 -0.13 6.14
CA GLU A 421 3.92 -1.05 5.80
C GLU A 421 2.71 -0.81 6.72
N VAL A 422 1.50 -0.99 6.19
CA VAL A 422 0.26 -0.89 6.96
C VAL A 422 0.18 -2.05 7.96
N VAL A 423 0.09 -1.73 9.24
CA VAL A 423 -0.12 -2.70 10.33
C VAL A 423 -1.61 -2.98 10.50
N GLY A 424 -2.44 -1.93 10.45
CA GLY A 424 -3.87 -2.02 10.70
C GLY A 424 -4.52 -0.65 10.87
N GLU A 425 -5.85 -0.63 10.82
CA GLU A 425 -6.65 0.54 11.18
C GLU A 425 -6.60 0.78 12.70
N LEU A 426 -6.47 2.05 13.10
CA LEU A 426 -6.51 2.49 14.48
C LEU A 426 -7.91 3.01 14.80
N THR A 427 -8.51 2.44 15.84
CA THR A 427 -9.84 2.79 16.35
C THR A 427 -9.77 2.95 17.87
N PRO A 428 -10.82 3.46 18.54
CA PRO A 428 -10.88 3.49 20.00
C PRO A 428 -10.74 2.12 20.68
N ASP A 429 -10.82 1.00 19.94
CA ASP A 429 -10.61 -0.34 20.49
C ASP A 429 -9.13 -0.72 20.64
N ASN A 430 -8.22 -0.04 19.94
CA ASN A 430 -6.79 -0.35 19.95
C ASN A 430 -5.86 0.88 20.12
N ALA A 431 -6.42 2.09 20.15
CA ALA A 431 -5.71 3.34 20.35
C ALA A 431 -6.60 4.40 21.02
N GLU A 432 -6.00 5.33 21.76
CA GLU A 432 -6.66 6.56 22.19
C GLU A 432 -6.61 7.58 21.05
N ILE A 433 -7.77 8.09 20.62
CA ILE A 433 -7.89 8.97 19.45
C ILE A 433 -8.70 10.21 19.80
N VAL A 434 -8.12 11.38 19.55
CA VAL A 434 -8.82 12.67 19.59
C VAL A 434 -8.69 13.36 18.25
N TRP A 435 -9.80 13.48 17.54
CA TRP A 435 -9.89 14.15 16.25
C TRP A 435 -10.00 15.66 16.41
N GLN A 436 -9.48 16.39 15.43
CA GLN A 436 -9.59 17.84 15.33
C GLN A 436 -9.83 18.25 13.87
N ALA A 437 -10.70 19.23 13.64
CA ALA A 437 -10.87 19.84 12.33
C ALA A 437 -11.15 21.34 12.46
N HIS A 438 -10.72 22.12 11.47
CA HIS A 438 -10.90 23.58 11.43
C HIS A 438 -11.39 23.99 10.04
N LEU A 439 -12.71 24.10 9.86
CA LEU A 439 -13.31 24.51 8.59
C LEU A 439 -13.50 26.02 8.54
N VAL A 440 -13.11 26.66 7.44
CA VAL A 440 -13.22 28.11 7.23
C VAL A 440 -13.68 28.40 5.81
N ASN A 441 -14.45 29.47 5.62
CA ASN A 441 -14.75 30.04 4.30
C ASN A 441 -14.02 31.38 4.14
N ARG A 442 -13.19 31.51 3.08
CA ARG A 442 -12.47 32.77 2.76
C ARG A 442 -12.87 33.37 1.41
N LYS A 443 -13.92 32.87 0.75
CA LYS A 443 -14.31 33.31 -0.59
C LYS A 443 -14.54 34.81 -0.69
N ALA A 444 -15.22 35.40 0.30
CA ALA A 444 -15.53 36.82 0.32
C ALA A 444 -14.32 37.70 0.66
N GLN A 445 -13.33 37.13 1.36
CA GLN A 445 -12.06 37.78 1.70
C GLN A 445 -11.06 37.75 0.54
N TRP A 446 -11.23 36.83 -0.42
CA TRP A 446 -10.27 36.54 -1.48
C TRP A 446 -10.42 37.42 -2.74
N PHE A 447 -9.54 37.20 -3.71
CA PHE A 447 -9.56 37.83 -5.03
C PHE A 447 -10.71 37.32 -5.90
N GLN A 448 -11.07 38.14 -6.90
CA GLN A 448 -12.05 37.73 -7.90
C GLN A 448 -11.52 36.59 -8.78
N PHE A 449 -12.41 35.70 -9.19
CA PHE A 449 -12.12 34.74 -10.26
C PHE A 449 -12.57 35.32 -11.61
N GLN A 450 -11.70 35.27 -12.62
CA GLN A 450 -12.04 35.62 -14.01
C GLN A 450 -11.54 34.56 -14.99
N VAL A 451 -10.33 34.05 -14.77
CA VAL A 451 -9.70 32.98 -15.55
C VAL A 451 -8.71 32.26 -14.64
N ALA A 452 -8.40 31.00 -14.94
CA ALA A 452 -7.30 30.29 -14.28
C ALA A 452 -5.98 31.05 -14.46
N MET A 453 -5.25 31.32 -13.38
CA MET A 453 -4.08 32.20 -13.43
C MET A 453 -2.82 31.50 -13.94
N ASP A 454 -2.87 30.20 -14.22
CA ASP A 454 -1.74 29.39 -14.68
C ASP A 454 -1.75 29.09 -16.19
N ILE A 455 -2.67 29.70 -16.94
CA ILE A 455 -2.72 29.60 -18.41
C ILE A 455 -2.22 30.88 -19.10
N PRO A 456 -1.76 30.81 -20.36
CA PRO A 456 -1.25 31.96 -21.10
C PRO A 456 -2.25 33.13 -21.23
N GLU A 457 -3.55 32.85 -21.29
CA GLU A 457 -4.61 33.86 -21.41
C GLU A 457 -4.70 34.78 -20.19
N ALA A 458 -4.19 34.35 -19.04
CA ALA A 458 -4.15 35.14 -17.82
C ALA A 458 -2.94 36.09 -17.74
N ALA A 459 -2.02 36.08 -18.71
CA ALA A 459 -0.75 36.81 -18.63
C ALA A 459 -0.91 38.32 -18.39
N THR A 460 -1.98 38.93 -18.92
CA THR A 460 -2.29 40.36 -18.72
C THR A 460 -3.46 40.60 -17.78
N VAL A 461 -3.99 39.56 -17.14
CA VAL A 461 -5.14 39.66 -16.24
C VAL A 461 -4.66 40.06 -14.84
N ALA A 462 -5.33 41.06 -14.29
CA ALA A 462 -5.13 41.54 -12.93
C ALA A 462 -6.50 41.63 -12.26
N VAL A 463 -6.71 40.80 -11.23
CA VAL A 463 -8.01 40.70 -10.55
C VAL A 463 -7.98 41.40 -9.20
N PRO A 464 -8.94 42.27 -8.89
CA PRO A 464 -9.00 42.92 -7.59
C PRO A 464 -9.51 41.96 -6.52
N LEU A 465 -9.39 42.36 -5.25
CA LEU A 465 -10.10 41.72 -4.14
C LEU A 465 -11.62 41.75 -4.37
N ARG A 466 -12.32 40.67 -3.95
CA ARG A 466 -13.75 40.74 -3.67
C ARG A 466 -13.97 41.67 -2.47
N ASN A 467 -15.14 42.29 -2.44
CA ASN A 467 -15.50 43.32 -1.47
C ASN A 467 -14.45 44.44 -1.40
N PRO A 468 -14.09 45.08 -2.53
CA PRO A 468 -12.99 46.05 -2.57
C PRO A 468 -13.29 47.34 -1.79
N HIS A 469 -14.56 47.59 -1.44
CA HIS A 469 -14.99 48.71 -0.62
C HIS A 469 -14.71 48.50 0.88
N VAL A 470 -14.42 47.28 1.32
CA VAL A 470 -14.10 46.97 2.72
C VAL A 470 -12.62 47.26 2.97
N GLY A 471 -12.35 48.25 3.82
CA GLY A 471 -11.00 48.65 4.18
C GLY A 471 -10.20 47.55 4.89
N GLU A 472 -8.88 47.59 4.76
CA GLU A 472 -7.93 46.56 5.20
C GLU A 472 -8.18 46.06 6.64
N ALA A 473 -8.32 46.98 7.60
CA ALA A 473 -8.53 46.67 9.02
C ALA A 473 -9.86 45.92 9.33
N ALA A 474 -10.80 45.89 8.39
CA ALA A 474 -12.10 45.23 8.55
C ALA A 474 -12.25 43.97 7.69
N ARG A 475 -11.25 43.59 6.88
CA ARG A 475 -11.34 42.46 5.95
C ARG A 475 -11.42 41.11 6.63
N ASP A 476 -10.91 40.97 7.85
CA ASP A 476 -11.02 39.72 8.62
C ASP A 476 -12.47 39.31 8.87
N ALA A 477 -13.40 40.29 8.94
CA ALA A 477 -14.83 40.02 9.09
C ALA A 477 -15.52 39.45 7.83
N LEU A 478 -14.78 39.35 6.71
CA LEU A 478 -15.24 38.70 5.48
C LEU A 478 -14.96 37.20 5.46
N ALA A 479 -14.05 36.71 6.31
CA ALA A 479 -13.85 35.27 6.49
C ALA A 479 -14.87 34.73 7.50
N ILE A 480 -15.43 33.56 7.21
CA ILE A 480 -16.27 32.84 8.17
C ILE A 480 -15.37 31.81 8.86
N ASP A 481 -14.91 32.16 10.06
CA ASP A 481 -14.05 31.28 10.87
C ASP A 481 -14.74 30.95 12.21
N PRO A 482 -15.35 29.75 12.34
CA PRO A 482 -15.93 29.26 13.58
C PRO A 482 -14.87 28.72 14.58
N GLY A 483 -13.60 28.65 14.18
CA GLY A 483 -12.53 28.03 14.95
C GLY A 483 -12.53 26.50 14.91
N MET A 484 -11.47 25.91 15.43
CA MET A 484 -11.27 24.46 15.47
C MET A 484 -12.26 23.75 16.42
N ARG A 485 -12.65 22.52 16.09
CA ARG A 485 -13.43 21.61 16.94
C ARG A 485 -12.68 20.33 17.22
N ARG A 486 -12.86 19.76 18.42
CA ARG A 486 -12.29 18.48 18.85
C ARG A 486 -13.39 17.49 19.18
N ILE A 487 -13.24 16.23 18.77
CA ILE A 487 -14.19 15.16 19.06
C ILE A 487 -13.46 13.83 19.32
N GLN A 488 -14.04 12.98 20.17
CA GLN A 488 -13.48 11.68 20.52
C GLN A 488 -14.58 10.68 20.87
N GLY A 489 -14.24 9.39 20.91
CA GLY A 489 -15.17 8.31 21.26
C GLY A 489 -15.98 7.80 20.08
N LYS A 490 -16.88 6.85 20.35
CA LYS A 490 -17.75 6.20 19.37
C LYS A 490 -19.14 6.82 19.41
N SER A 491 -19.76 7.00 18.25
CA SER A 491 -21.13 7.52 18.12
C SER A 491 -21.34 8.88 18.79
N THR A 492 -20.31 9.74 18.78
CA THR A 492 -20.33 11.05 19.42
C THR A 492 -20.88 12.10 18.45
N SER A 493 -21.82 12.92 18.91
CA SER A 493 -22.36 14.07 18.18
C SER A 493 -22.95 15.10 19.16
N GLY A 494 -23.30 16.30 18.67
CA GLY A 494 -23.96 17.34 19.46
C GLY A 494 -23.39 18.75 19.25
N ALA A 495 -24.08 19.74 19.81
CA ALA A 495 -23.83 21.16 19.57
C ALA A 495 -22.38 21.63 19.84
N ALA A 496 -21.68 21.00 20.79
CA ALA A 496 -20.28 21.32 21.08
C ALA A 496 -19.32 21.06 19.90
N TYR A 497 -19.75 20.26 18.92
CA TYR A 497 -18.98 19.87 17.74
C TYR A 497 -19.45 20.58 16.46
N HIS A 498 -20.39 21.52 16.57
CA HIS A 498 -20.89 22.31 15.45
C HIS A 498 -19.97 23.50 15.15
N PHE A 499 -19.81 23.81 13.87
CA PHE A 499 -19.09 24.97 13.37
C PHE A 499 -20.05 26.17 13.19
N ASP A 500 -20.75 26.55 14.26
CA ASP A 500 -21.87 27.51 14.25
C ASP A 500 -21.56 28.89 14.84
N THR A 501 -20.31 29.12 15.26
CA THR A 501 -19.85 30.39 15.86
C THR A 501 -19.20 31.34 14.86
N GLY A 502 -18.99 30.91 13.62
CA GLY A 502 -18.43 31.75 12.55
C GLY A 502 -19.46 32.78 12.10
N THR A 503 -18.99 33.97 11.72
CA THR A 503 -19.89 35.04 11.26
C THR A 503 -19.36 35.68 9.99
N PHE A 504 -20.27 36.13 9.13
CA PHE A 504 -19.97 37.04 8.02
C PHE A 504 -20.60 38.40 8.34
N GLN A 505 -19.77 39.43 8.55
CA GLN A 505 -20.23 40.77 8.92
C GLN A 505 -21.23 40.79 10.10
N GLY A 506 -21.03 39.93 11.11
CA GLY A 506 -21.88 39.81 12.29
C GLY A 506 -23.11 38.90 12.14
N VAL A 507 -23.37 38.36 10.95
CA VAL A 507 -24.41 37.33 10.73
C VAL A 507 -23.82 35.94 10.98
N PRO A 508 -24.39 35.10 11.87
CA PRO A 508 -23.93 33.73 12.06
C PRO A 508 -24.09 32.88 10.80
N VAL A 509 -23.03 32.16 10.41
CA VAL A 509 -23.01 31.26 9.25
C VAL A 509 -22.45 29.91 9.67
N PRO A 510 -23.31 28.89 9.90
CA PRO A 510 -22.84 27.55 10.24
C PRO A 510 -22.14 26.88 9.06
N LEU A 511 -20.91 26.37 9.27
CA LEU A 511 -20.13 25.69 8.23
C LEU A 511 -20.23 24.15 8.28
N GLY A 512 -20.97 23.61 9.26
CA GLY A 512 -21.19 22.16 9.40
C GLY A 512 -20.99 21.65 10.82
N GLU A 513 -20.61 20.37 10.95
CA GLU A 513 -20.44 19.69 12.24
C GLU A 513 -19.46 18.50 12.15
N LEU A 514 -18.89 18.11 13.29
CA LEU A 514 -18.17 16.86 13.45
C LEU A 514 -19.01 15.81 14.17
N ARG A 515 -18.89 14.56 13.74
CA ARG A 515 -19.43 13.38 14.44
C ARG A 515 -18.40 12.26 14.45
N THR A 516 -18.63 11.25 15.27
CA THR A 516 -17.96 9.96 15.13
C THR A 516 -18.96 8.84 14.90
N ASP A 517 -18.60 7.87 14.07
CA ASP A 517 -19.41 6.67 13.84
C ASP A 517 -19.22 5.64 14.99
N GLU A 518 -19.90 4.51 14.89
CA GLU A 518 -19.83 3.39 15.86
C GLU A 518 -18.42 2.79 16.02
N HIS A 519 -17.53 3.02 15.07
CA HIS A 519 -16.13 2.60 15.10
C HIS A 519 -15.19 3.72 15.55
N GLY A 520 -15.70 4.94 15.78
CA GLY A 520 -14.90 6.09 16.19
C GLY A 520 -14.17 6.78 15.02
N HIS A 521 -14.55 6.48 13.77
CA HIS A 521 -14.09 7.24 12.61
C HIS A 521 -14.67 8.65 12.67
N LEU A 522 -13.92 9.63 12.17
CA LEU A 522 -14.42 11.00 12.10
C LEU A 522 -15.33 11.18 10.90
N LEU A 523 -16.50 11.76 11.12
CA LEU A 523 -17.39 12.25 10.07
C LEU A 523 -17.35 13.77 10.06
N VAL A 524 -16.98 14.35 8.92
CA VAL A 524 -17.08 15.79 8.67
C VAL A 524 -18.31 16.03 7.79
N LEU A 525 -19.31 16.72 8.33
CA LEU A 525 -20.48 17.16 7.57
C LEU A 525 -20.37 18.65 7.28
N GLY A 526 -20.69 19.04 6.05
CA GLY A 526 -20.71 20.45 5.64
C GLY A 526 -21.94 21.23 6.09
N GLY A 527 -22.02 22.47 5.61
CA GLY A 527 -23.16 23.37 5.77
C GLY A 527 -24.45 22.87 5.10
N LEU A 528 -25.46 23.73 5.10
CA LEU A 528 -26.81 23.45 4.61
C LEU A 528 -27.08 23.96 3.19
N GLY A 529 -26.06 24.50 2.51
CA GLY A 529 -26.15 25.09 1.17
C GLY A 529 -26.74 26.50 1.17
N VAL A 530 -26.62 27.22 2.29
CA VAL A 530 -27.18 28.57 2.46
C VAL A 530 -26.21 29.61 1.94
N SER A 531 -26.73 30.49 1.07
CA SER A 531 -26.03 31.66 0.54
C SER A 531 -26.91 32.89 0.69
N ALA A 532 -26.35 34.03 1.11
CA ALA A 532 -27.12 35.26 1.29
C ALA A 532 -26.24 36.52 1.25
N SER A 533 -26.89 37.67 1.18
CA SER A 533 -26.29 38.99 1.43
C SER A 533 -26.97 39.68 2.61
N PRO A 534 -26.28 39.92 3.74
CA PRO A 534 -26.85 40.60 4.90
C PRO A 534 -27.44 41.98 4.61
N GLU A 535 -26.80 42.72 3.71
CA GLU A 535 -27.20 44.09 3.31
C GLU A 535 -28.17 44.08 2.11
N GLY A 536 -28.54 42.92 1.60
CA GLY A 536 -29.42 42.80 0.44
C GLY A 536 -28.78 43.25 -0.87
N MET A 537 -27.46 43.10 -1.01
CA MET A 537 -26.73 43.45 -2.22
C MET A 537 -27.13 42.54 -3.39
N PRO A 538 -27.17 43.06 -4.64
CA PRO A 538 -27.51 42.24 -5.81
C PRO A 538 -26.47 41.13 -6.03
N ILE A 539 -26.92 39.96 -6.49
CA ILE A 539 -26.04 38.83 -6.82
C ILE A 539 -25.17 39.09 -8.05
N TYR A 540 -25.58 40.03 -8.90
CA TYR A 540 -24.91 40.40 -10.14
C TYR A 540 -25.02 41.91 -10.36
N ASP A 541 -23.91 42.53 -10.76
CA ASP A 541 -23.81 43.93 -11.15
C ASP A 541 -23.73 44.04 -12.69
N PRO A 542 -24.79 44.53 -13.37
CA PRO A 542 -24.79 44.69 -14.82
C PRO A 542 -23.72 45.63 -15.38
N ALA A 543 -23.18 46.55 -14.55
CA ALA A 543 -22.08 47.43 -14.93
C ALA A 543 -20.71 46.75 -14.82
N ASN A 544 -20.63 45.61 -14.13
CA ASN A 544 -19.44 44.79 -14.00
C ASN A 544 -19.76 43.31 -14.30
N PRO A 545 -19.78 42.90 -15.57
CA PRO A 545 -20.17 41.54 -15.96
C PRO A 545 -19.41 40.39 -15.28
N SER A 546 -18.15 40.61 -14.87
CA SER A 546 -17.39 39.60 -14.11
C SER A 546 -17.90 39.36 -12.69
N SER A 547 -18.88 40.15 -12.22
CA SER A 547 -19.45 40.05 -10.87
C SER A 547 -20.27 38.78 -10.61
N PHE A 548 -20.67 38.02 -11.64
CA PHE A 548 -21.54 36.84 -11.45
C PHE A 548 -20.90 35.74 -10.57
N ASN A 549 -19.58 35.58 -10.66
CA ASN A 549 -18.80 34.68 -9.80
C ASN A 549 -18.19 35.39 -8.59
N ASN A 550 -18.47 36.68 -8.40
CA ASN A 550 -17.74 37.58 -7.52
C ASN A 550 -18.69 38.55 -6.80
N ALA A 551 -19.84 38.07 -6.34
CA ALA A 551 -20.88 38.90 -5.74
C ALA A 551 -20.38 39.57 -4.45
N ASN A 552 -20.26 40.90 -4.46
CA ASN A 552 -19.87 41.67 -3.28
C ASN A 552 -21.02 41.71 -2.26
N GLY A 553 -20.69 41.62 -0.97
CA GLY A 553 -21.64 41.59 0.14
C GLY A 553 -22.33 40.25 0.33
N TRP A 554 -21.87 39.18 -0.34
CA TRP A 554 -22.42 37.84 -0.25
C TRP A 554 -21.51 36.88 0.53
N TYR A 555 -22.13 35.87 1.14
CA TYR A 555 -21.46 34.68 1.67
C TYR A 555 -22.15 33.41 1.18
N ASP A 556 -21.45 32.28 1.31
CA ASP A 556 -22.01 30.93 1.28
C ASP A 556 -21.43 30.08 2.42
N ASP A 557 -21.94 28.86 2.61
CA ASP A 557 -21.51 27.94 3.67
C ASP A 557 -20.62 26.78 3.17
N ILE A 558 -19.99 26.98 2.02
CA ILE A 558 -18.85 26.17 1.55
C ILE A 558 -17.66 26.40 2.49
N SER A 559 -16.78 25.42 2.65
CA SER A 559 -15.61 25.57 3.51
C SER A 559 -14.55 24.50 3.23
N ASP A 560 -13.35 24.72 3.73
CA ASP A 560 -12.32 23.69 3.77
C ASP A 560 -11.36 23.92 4.94
N GLY A 561 -10.58 22.90 5.29
CA GLY A 561 -9.48 23.06 6.22
C GLY A 561 -8.88 21.76 6.75
N PRO A 562 -7.85 21.86 7.62
CA PRO A 562 -7.07 20.72 8.07
C PRO A 562 -7.87 19.80 9.00
N VAL A 563 -7.60 18.50 8.87
CA VAL A 563 -8.06 17.43 9.76
C VAL A 563 -6.85 16.77 10.42
N LYS A 564 -6.83 16.77 11.75
CA LYS A 564 -5.72 16.26 12.57
C LYS A 564 -6.23 15.25 13.59
N ALA A 565 -5.33 14.42 14.11
CA ALA A 565 -5.63 13.54 15.23
C ALA A 565 -4.45 13.48 16.20
N ALA A 566 -4.74 13.45 17.49
CA ALA A 566 -3.80 13.00 18.50
C ALA A 566 -4.06 11.52 18.77
N VAL A 567 -3.02 10.68 18.64
CA VAL A 567 -3.10 9.23 18.79
C VAL A 567 -2.12 8.77 19.87
N SER A 568 -2.59 7.92 20.78
CA SER A 568 -1.76 7.23 21.78
C SER A 568 -2.03 5.73 21.74
N ILE A 569 -0.98 4.91 21.84
CA ILE A 569 -1.10 3.44 21.95
C ILE A 569 -0.34 3.06 23.22
N ASN A 570 -1.03 2.43 24.18
CA ASN A 570 -0.45 2.07 25.48
C ASN A 570 0.23 3.26 26.20
N GLY A 571 -0.34 4.46 26.08
CA GLY A 571 0.21 5.70 26.67
C GLY A 571 1.39 6.31 25.90
N GLN A 572 1.84 5.70 24.80
CA GLN A 572 2.86 6.27 23.93
C GLN A 572 2.21 7.07 22.80
N ALA A 573 2.60 8.34 22.65
CA ALA A 573 2.16 9.19 21.55
C ALA A 573 2.68 8.67 20.20
N ILE A 574 1.79 8.58 19.22
CA ILE A 574 2.09 8.16 17.84
C ILE A 574 2.03 9.41 16.94
N PRO A 575 3.09 9.75 16.18
CA PRO A 575 3.04 10.81 15.19
C PRO A 575 1.99 10.51 14.11
N VAL A 576 1.16 11.50 13.79
CA VAL A 576 0.07 11.35 12.81
C VAL A 576 0.27 12.31 11.64
N ASP A 577 0.24 11.78 10.41
CA ASP A 577 0.20 12.60 9.21
C ASP A 577 -1.24 13.11 8.96
N SER A 578 -1.40 14.43 8.85
CA SER A 578 -2.71 15.10 8.75
C SER A 578 -3.37 14.93 7.39
N ALA A 579 -4.68 15.23 7.35
CA ALA A 579 -5.49 15.28 6.14
C ALA A 579 -6.15 16.68 5.99
N TRP A 580 -6.99 16.83 4.98
CA TRP A 580 -7.78 18.03 4.70
C TRP A 580 -9.22 17.65 4.40
N ALA A 581 -10.18 18.47 4.82
CA ALA A 581 -11.59 18.33 4.47
C ALA A 581 -12.00 19.48 3.55
N VAL A 582 -12.79 19.17 2.52
CA VAL A 582 -13.40 20.14 1.61
C VAL A 582 -14.89 19.90 1.59
N VAL A 583 -15.67 20.96 1.83
CA VAL A 583 -17.12 20.96 1.71
C VAL A 583 -17.47 21.56 0.36
N ALA A 584 -18.07 20.77 -0.52
CA ALA A 584 -18.39 21.15 -1.89
C ALA A 584 -19.91 21.31 -2.13
N PRO A 585 -20.33 21.86 -3.29
CA PRO A 585 -21.71 21.79 -3.75
C PRO A 585 -22.27 20.35 -3.81
N PRO A 586 -23.60 20.18 -3.86
CA PRO A 586 -24.23 18.86 -4.04
C PRO A 586 -23.75 18.17 -5.32
N ASN A 587 -23.77 16.85 -5.31
CA ASN A 587 -23.57 16.04 -6.51
C ASN A 587 -24.93 15.65 -7.10
N TYR A 588 -25.36 16.30 -8.17
CA TYR A 588 -26.66 16.02 -8.79
C TYR A 588 -26.67 14.80 -9.70
N ALA A 589 -25.54 14.09 -9.84
CA ALA A 589 -25.45 12.80 -10.52
C ALA A 589 -24.37 11.94 -9.83
N PRO A 590 -24.66 11.39 -8.64
CA PRO A 590 -23.69 10.74 -7.75
C PRO A 590 -22.84 9.66 -8.43
N ASP A 591 -23.47 8.84 -9.27
CA ASP A 591 -22.81 7.71 -9.95
C ASP A 591 -22.25 8.07 -11.34
N VAL A 592 -22.35 9.35 -11.75
CA VAL A 592 -21.80 9.82 -13.02
C VAL A 592 -20.42 10.43 -12.78
N ILE A 593 -19.43 9.89 -13.48
CA ILE A 593 -18.01 10.23 -13.37
C ILE A 593 -17.66 11.15 -14.54
N GLY A 594 -17.07 12.31 -14.22
CA GLY A 594 -16.54 13.23 -15.24
C GLY A 594 -15.40 12.57 -16.03
N TRP A 595 -15.18 13.03 -17.26
CA TRP A 595 -14.16 12.41 -18.14
C TRP A 595 -12.77 12.32 -17.50
N ARG A 596 -12.31 13.42 -16.90
CA ARG A 596 -11.14 13.45 -16.03
C ARG A 596 -11.56 13.80 -14.60
N THR A 597 -11.16 12.96 -13.65
CA THR A 597 -11.45 13.15 -12.22
C THR A 597 -10.35 13.98 -11.57
N LEU A 598 -10.66 14.57 -10.41
CA LEU A 598 -9.64 15.28 -9.62
C LEU A 598 -8.50 14.34 -9.23
N TYR A 599 -8.78 13.06 -8.94
CA TYR A 599 -7.75 12.06 -8.70
C TYR A 599 -6.78 11.92 -9.89
N ASP A 600 -7.31 11.79 -11.10
CA ASP A 600 -6.48 11.63 -12.31
C ASP A 600 -5.59 12.85 -12.54
N LEU A 601 -6.13 14.06 -12.32
CA LEU A 601 -5.37 15.30 -12.40
C LEU A 601 -4.20 15.30 -11.41
N LEU A 602 -4.43 14.91 -10.16
CA LEU A 602 -3.36 14.90 -9.16
C LEU A 602 -2.30 13.85 -9.47
N VAL A 603 -2.70 12.66 -9.93
CA VAL A 603 -1.75 11.63 -10.39
C VAL A 603 -0.90 12.16 -11.54
N ASP A 604 -1.51 12.81 -12.53
CA ASP A 604 -0.78 13.43 -13.64
C ASP A 604 0.21 14.48 -13.12
N THR A 605 -0.21 15.39 -12.23
CA THR A 605 0.67 16.39 -11.60
C THR A 605 1.84 15.75 -10.84
N TYR A 606 1.60 14.67 -10.10
CA TYR A 606 2.66 14.00 -9.34
C TYR A 606 3.63 13.22 -10.22
N VAL A 607 3.18 12.71 -11.37
CA VAL A 607 4.06 12.13 -12.38
C VAL A 607 4.91 13.22 -13.03
N GLU A 608 4.31 14.35 -13.41
CA GLU A 608 5.00 15.47 -14.05
C GLU A 608 6.07 16.10 -13.14
N CYS A 609 5.82 16.19 -11.82
CA CYS A 609 6.81 16.70 -10.87
C CYS A 609 7.80 15.63 -10.36
N GLY A 610 7.66 14.37 -10.78
CA GLY A 610 8.56 13.27 -10.44
C GLY A 610 8.36 12.65 -9.06
N TRP A 611 7.22 12.89 -8.41
CA TRP A 611 6.87 12.25 -7.13
C TRP A 611 6.28 10.86 -7.29
N LEU A 612 5.59 10.61 -8.41
CA LEU A 612 5.15 9.28 -8.81
C LEU A 612 5.85 8.88 -10.12
N PRO A 613 6.25 7.61 -10.28
CA PRO A 613 6.80 7.16 -11.54
C PRO A 613 5.70 7.08 -12.61
N PHE A 614 6.04 7.41 -13.85
CA PHE A 614 5.23 6.96 -14.98
C PHE A 614 5.25 5.43 -15.03
N PRO A 615 4.11 4.74 -15.27
CA PRO A 615 4.07 3.29 -15.19
C PRO A 615 4.99 2.62 -16.22
N GLU A 616 5.83 1.68 -15.76
CA GLU A 616 6.72 0.90 -16.62
C GLU A 616 5.93 0.11 -17.68
N VAL A 617 4.78 -0.43 -17.27
CA VAL A 617 3.84 -1.16 -18.10
C VAL A 617 2.45 -0.55 -17.95
N VAL A 618 1.83 -0.17 -19.07
CA VAL A 618 0.48 0.39 -19.10
C VAL A 618 -0.55 -0.71 -18.91
N SER A 619 -1.47 -0.53 -17.97
CA SER A 619 -2.63 -1.40 -17.77
C SER A 619 -3.79 -0.91 -18.63
N PHE A 620 -4.42 -1.80 -19.39
CA PHE A 620 -5.62 -1.42 -20.15
C PHE A 620 -6.75 -1.00 -19.20
N THR A 621 -7.01 -1.78 -18.16
CA THR A 621 -8.14 -1.57 -17.24
C THR A 621 -7.97 -0.34 -16.37
N ARG A 622 -6.74 -0.04 -15.90
CA ARG A 622 -6.46 1.10 -15.02
C ARG A 622 -6.19 2.39 -15.79
N ASP A 623 -5.40 2.32 -16.86
CA ASP A 623 -4.80 3.52 -17.47
C ASP A 623 -5.51 3.99 -18.74
N VAL A 624 -6.25 3.10 -19.43
CA VAL A 624 -6.86 3.36 -20.75
C VAL A 624 -8.39 3.36 -20.68
N LEU A 625 -8.96 2.24 -20.22
CA LEU A 625 -10.39 1.98 -20.25
C LEU A 625 -11.23 3.08 -19.56
N PRO A 626 -10.83 3.64 -18.40
CA PRO A 626 -11.62 4.69 -17.75
C PRO A 626 -11.79 5.95 -18.62
N ALA A 627 -10.76 6.35 -19.38
CA ALA A 627 -10.84 7.52 -20.27
C ALA A 627 -11.85 7.33 -21.41
N LEU A 628 -12.11 6.08 -21.80
CA LEU A 628 -13.10 5.72 -22.82
C LEU A 628 -14.49 5.55 -22.21
N GLN A 629 -14.62 4.72 -21.16
CA GLN A 629 -15.88 4.44 -20.48
C GLN A 629 -16.57 5.69 -19.93
N ARG A 630 -15.80 6.68 -19.49
CA ARG A 630 -16.38 7.93 -18.99
C ARG A 630 -17.06 8.77 -20.08
N LEU A 631 -16.66 8.63 -21.36
CA LEU A 631 -17.41 9.24 -22.48
C LEU A 631 -18.82 8.63 -22.58
N THR A 632 -18.92 7.30 -22.46
CA THR A 632 -20.20 6.58 -22.38
C THR A 632 -20.98 6.90 -21.11
N ASN A 633 -20.31 7.06 -19.97
CA ASN A 633 -20.96 7.36 -18.69
C ASN A 633 -21.66 8.74 -18.70
N LEU A 634 -21.12 9.72 -19.44
CA LEU A 634 -21.74 11.04 -19.62
C LEU A 634 -23.08 11.03 -20.38
N GLN A 635 -23.50 9.90 -20.97
CA GLN A 635 -24.79 9.77 -21.67
C GLN A 635 -26.01 10.13 -20.80
N TRP A 636 -25.87 9.98 -19.48
CA TRP A 636 -26.98 10.16 -18.54
C TRP A 636 -27.29 11.62 -18.23
N VAL A 637 -26.35 12.52 -18.55
CA VAL A 637 -26.37 13.93 -18.13
C VAL A 637 -26.18 14.92 -19.28
N ASN A 638 -25.81 14.43 -20.47
CA ASN A 638 -25.70 15.24 -21.67
C ASN A 638 -26.14 14.45 -22.92
N LYS A 639 -27.04 15.03 -23.70
CA LYS A 639 -27.66 14.35 -24.84
C LYS A 639 -26.71 14.14 -26.02
N GLY A 640 -25.72 15.02 -26.21
CA GLY A 640 -24.72 14.86 -27.26
C GLY A 640 -23.84 13.64 -27.03
N PHE A 641 -23.40 13.41 -25.79
CA PHE A 641 -22.68 12.18 -25.42
C PHE A 641 -23.57 10.94 -25.58
N ALA A 642 -24.84 11.01 -25.20
CA ALA A 642 -25.78 9.91 -25.35
C ALA A 642 -25.96 9.44 -26.80
N ALA A 643 -25.94 10.37 -27.75
CA ALA A 643 -26.17 10.06 -29.17
C ALA A 643 -25.07 9.22 -29.81
N LEU A 644 -23.80 9.40 -29.40
CA LEU A 644 -22.66 8.67 -29.97
C LEU A 644 -22.19 7.51 -29.09
N PHE A 645 -22.09 7.75 -27.79
CA PHE A 645 -21.47 6.83 -26.83
C PHE A 645 -22.46 6.07 -25.96
N GLY A 646 -23.76 6.44 -26.00
CA GLY A 646 -24.78 5.77 -25.21
C GLY A 646 -25.05 4.33 -25.66
N ARG A 647 -25.84 3.60 -24.87
CA ARG A 647 -26.25 2.23 -25.22
C ARG A 647 -26.87 2.18 -26.63
N GLY A 648 -26.39 1.27 -27.48
CA GLY A 648 -26.81 1.16 -28.88
C GLY A 648 -26.13 2.15 -29.84
N GLY A 649 -25.26 3.04 -29.33
CA GLY A 649 -24.45 3.97 -30.10
C GLY A 649 -23.23 3.31 -30.75
N GLN A 650 -22.55 4.04 -31.64
CA GLN A 650 -21.39 3.53 -32.37
C GLN A 650 -20.18 3.23 -31.48
N PHE A 651 -20.00 4.03 -30.41
CA PHE A 651 -18.88 3.90 -29.48
C PHE A 651 -19.38 3.70 -28.03
N ASP A 652 -20.22 2.68 -27.81
CA ASP A 652 -20.58 2.23 -26.47
C ASP A 652 -19.36 1.55 -25.81
N PHE A 653 -18.57 2.31 -25.05
CA PHE A 653 -17.41 1.81 -24.33
C PHE A 653 -17.77 0.97 -23.09
N ASN A 654 -19.05 0.68 -22.85
CA ASN A 654 -19.50 -0.34 -21.92
C ASN A 654 -19.87 -1.66 -22.62
N ASP A 655 -19.87 -1.74 -23.96
CA ASP A 655 -20.07 -2.99 -24.68
C ASP A 655 -18.83 -3.90 -24.54
N PRO A 656 -18.95 -5.08 -23.89
CA PRO A 656 -17.83 -6.02 -23.74
C PRO A 656 -17.21 -6.44 -25.08
N THR A 657 -17.99 -6.45 -26.17
CA THR A 657 -17.50 -6.79 -27.51
C THR A 657 -16.54 -5.74 -28.04
N LEU A 658 -16.85 -4.45 -27.86
CA LEU A 658 -15.95 -3.37 -28.23
C LEU A 658 -14.72 -3.37 -27.32
N ILE A 659 -14.91 -3.48 -26.00
CA ILE A 659 -13.80 -3.49 -25.04
C ILE A 659 -12.81 -4.62 -25.35
N ALA A 660 -13.29 -5.83 -25.65
CA ALA A 660 -12.42 -6.96 -26.00
C ALA A 660 -11.53 -6.68 -27.22
N LYS A 661 -12.03 -5.93 -28.22
CA LYS A 661 -11.22 -5.50 -29.38
C LYS A 661 -10.16 -4.48 -28.98
N LEU A 662 -10.51 -3.54 -28.10
CA LEU A 662 -9.62 -2.47 -27.65
C LEU A 662 -8.55 -2.95 -26.68
N ALA A 663 -8.85 -3.98 -25.90
CA ALA A 663 -7.94 -4.64 -24.97
C ALA A 663 -7.05 -5.69 -25.63
N TYR A 664 -7.36 -6.12 -26.86
CA TYR A 664 -6.64 -7.20 -27.54
C TYR A 664 -5.14 -6.90 -27.67
N LYS A 665 -4.32 -7.87 -27.23
CA LYS A 665 -2.87 -7.86 -27.38
C LYS A 665 -2.43 -9.10 -28.16
N PRO A 666 -1.76 -8.97 -29.32
CA PRO A 666 -1.31 -10.12 -30.10
C PRO A 666 -0.19 -10.89 -29.38
N ALA A 667 -0.10 -12.20 -29.64
CA ALA A 667 1.05 -12.99 -29.21
C ALA A 667 2.33 -12.52 -29.93
N GLN A 668 3.50 -12.78 -29.32
CA GLN A 668 4.79 -12.36 -29.88
C GLN A 668 4.96 -12.85 -31.32
N GLY A 669 5.23 -11.93 -32.24
CA GLY A 669 5.41 -12.21 -33.67
C GLY A 669 4.13 -12.25 -34.51
N GLN A 670 2.95 -12.02 -33.92
CA GLN A 670 1.68 -11.89 -34.66
C GLN A 670 1.33 -10.43 -34.96
N SER A 671 0.59 -10.21 -36.05
CA SER A 671 0.02 -8.90 -36.38
C SER A 671 -1.14 -8.56 -35.45
N ASP A 672 -1.27 -7.28 -35.10
CA ASP A 672 -2.39 -6.78 -34.31
C ASP A 672 -3.56 -6.36 -35.22
N PRO A 673 -4.68 -7.08 -35.25
CA PRO A 673 -5.81 -6.75 -36.12
C PRO A 673 -6.61 -5.52 -35.66
N TYR A 674 -6.33 -4.98 -34.46
CA TYR A 674 -7.06 -3.85 -33.88
C TYR A 674 -6.20 -2.62 -33.64
N ALA A 675 -4.92 -2.62 -34.05
CA ALA A 675 -4.03 -1.47 -33.90
C ALA A 675 -4.59 -0.21 -34.56
N GLU A 676 -5.11 -0.32 -35.79
CA GLU A 676 -5.70 0.80 -36.52
C GLU A 676 -6.98 1.30 -35.85
N LEU A 677 -7.80 0.40 -35.28
CA LEU A 677 -8.98 0.81 -34.51
C LEU A 677 -8.59 1.67 -33.31
N ARG A 678 -7.57 1.25 -32.55
CA ARG A 678 -7.03 2.04 -31.42
C ARG A 678 -6.47 3.37 -31.90
N GLN A 679 -5.74 3.39 -33.02
CA GLN A 679 -5.19 4.62 -33.61
C GLN A 679 -6.30 5.60 -34.02
N VAL A 680 -7.38 5.14 -34.65
CA VAL A 680 -8.52 5.99 -35.04
C VAL A 680 -9.19 6.58 -33.81
N ILE A 681 -9.44 5.78 -32.77
CA ILE A 681 -10.01 6.26 -31.50
C ILE A 681 -9.09 7.31 -30.86
N PHE A 682 -7.77 7.05 -30.80
CA PHE A 682 -6.82 8.02 -30.28
C PHE A 682 -6.82 9.34 -31.06
N ASN A 683 -6.91 9.28 -32.40
CA ASN A 683 -6.98 10.46 -33.25
C ASN A 683 -8.26 11.29 -33.06
N CYS A 684 -9.31 10.73 -32.46
CA CYS A 684 -10.50 11.48 -32.08
C CYS A 684 -10.26 12.37 -30.86
N PHE A 685 -9.25 12.10 -30.02
CA PHE A 685 -8.92 12.93 -28.87
C PHE A 685 -8.12 14.17 -29.27
N ARG A 686 -8.40 15.27 -28.57
CA ARG A 686 -7.66 16.51 -28.67
C ARG A 686 -6.23 16.32 -28.13
N PRO A 687 -5.19 16.56 -28.95
CA PRO A 687 -3.80 16.41 -28.53
C PRO A 687 -3.43 17.34 -27.37
N ALA A 688 -2.53 16.92 -26.49
CA ALA A 688 -2.02 17.78 -25.42
C ALA A 688 -1.31 19.04 -25.96
N SER A 689 -0.53 18.90 -27.04
CA SER A 689 0.17 19.99 -27.71
C SER A 689 -0.70 20.73 -28.75
N ASN A 690 -2.00 20.89 -28.47
CA ASN A 690 -2.94 21.50 -29.41
C ASN A 690 -2.64 22.99 -29.65
N THR A 691 -2.62 23.41 -30.92
CA THR A 691 -2.36 24.79 -31.33
C THR A 691 -3.55 25.45 -32.01
N VAL A 692 -4.67 24.74 -32.16
CA VAL A 692 -5.88 25.22 -32.84
C VAL A 692 -7.09 25.12 -31.92
N ASP A 693 -7.98 26.11 -31.97
CA ASP A 693 -9.30 25.99 -31.34
C ASP A 693 -10.20 25.10 -32.22
N ASP A 694 -10.46 23.85 -31.80
CA ASP A 694 -11.21 22.88 -32.60
C ASP A 694 -12.25 22.12 -31.78
N VAL A 695 -13.47 22.63 -31.69
CA VAL A 695 -14.56 22.04 -30.90
C VAL A 695 -14.94 20.57 -31.25
N ARG A 696 -14.49 20.01 -32.38
CA ARG A 696 -14.95 18.70 -32.89
C ARG A 696 -14.32 17.48 -32.19
N LEU A 697 -13.12 17.62 -31.65
CA LEU A 697 -12.37 16.52 -31.02
C LEU A 697 -12.80 16.24 -29.58
N TRP A 698 -12.60 14.99 -29.14
CA TRP A 698 -12.93 14.52 -27.79
C TRP A 698 -11.91 14.99 -26.74
N PRO A 699 -12.33 15.15 -25.48
CA PRO A 699 -13.73 15.15 -25.05
C PRO A 699 -14.43 16.44 -25.51
N TRP A 700 -15.75 16.38 -25.73
CA TRP A 700 -16.57 17.55 -26.10
C TRP A 700 -16.91 18.41 -24.88
N LEU A 701 -15.86 18.81 -24.15
CA LEU A 701 -15.95 19.66 -22.98
C LEU A 701 -15.23 20.98 -23.24
N TYR A 702 -15.77 22.07 -22.69
CA TYR A 702 -15.07 23.36 -22.65
C TYR A 702 -13.76 23.23 -21.87
N GLY A 703 -12.80 24.09 -22.18
CA GLY A 703 -11.51 24.20 -21.49
C GLY A 703 -11.40 25.48 -20.65
N ASP A 704 -10.26 25.63 -19.97
CA ASP A 704 -10.02 26.69 -18.97
C ASP A 704 -10.12 28.12 -19.51
N ALA A 705 -9.93 28.31 -20.82
CA ALA A 705 -9.97 29.63 -21.45
C ALA A 705 -11.34 29.98 -22.06
N GLU A 706 -12.32 29.08 -21.98
CA GLU A 706 -13.64 29.32 -22.56
C GLU A 706 -14.24 30.63 -22.00
N GLY A 707 -14.57 31.56 -22.88
CA GLY A 707 -15.14 32.86 -22.52
C GLY A 707 -14.13 33.89 -21.98
N SER A 708 -12.86 33.53 -21.77
CA SER A 708 -11.85 34.45 -21.22
C SER A 708 -11.27 35.43 -22.26
N SER A 709 -11.51 35.20 -23.55
CA SER A 709 -10.99 36.02 -24.65
C SER A 709 -11.96 36.03 -25.84
N LYS A 710 -12.05 37.16 -26.53
CA LYS A 710 -12.78 37.27 -27.82
C LYS A 710 -12.04 36.61 -28.99
N LYS A 711 -10.75 36.30 -28.83
CA LYS A 711 -9.96 35.58 -29.84
C LYS A 711 -10.01 34.09 -29.54
N PRO A 712 -10.30 33.24 -30.55
CA PRO A 712 -10.22 31.79 -30.41
C PRO A 712 -8.87 31.35 -29.85
N THR A 713 -8.88 30.43 -28.89
CA THR A 713 -7.68 29.84 -28.31
C THR A 713 -7.82 28.33 -28.19
N PRO A 714 -6.73 27.55 -28.36
CA PRO A 714 -6.78 26.10 -28.23
C PRO A 714 -7.30 25.59 -26.89
N ARG A 715 -7.28 26.44 -25.85
CA ARG A 715 -7.73 26.16 -24.48
C ARG A 715 -9.21 26.48 -24.23
N ASN A 716 -9.96 26.91 -25.24
CA ASN A 716 -11.43 26.98 -25.17
C ASN A 716 -12.07 25.59 -25.06
N ASN A 717 -11.34 24.56 -25.48
CA ASN A 717 -11.80 23.17 -25.47
C ASN A 717 -10.79 22.28 -24.73
N LEU A 718 -11.29 21.33 -23.94
CA LEU A 718 -10.45 20.47 -23.10
C LEU A 718 -9.56 19.55 -23.95
N ALA A 719 -8.27 19.49 -23.60
CA ALA A 719 -7.26 18.63 -24.21
C ALA A 719 -6.82 17.49 -23.27
N LEU A 720 -6.17 16.47 -23.83
CA LEU A 720 -5.43 15.49 -23.03
C LEU A 720 -4.31 16.20 -22.22
N SER A 721 -3.99 15.72 -21.02
CA SER A 721 -2.69 15.99 -20.40
C SER A 721 -1.58 15.24 -21.13
N ASP A 722 -0.33 15.66 -20.88
CA ASP A 722 0.85 14.97 -21.39
C ASP A 722 0.92 13.52 -20.89
N VAL A 723 0.60 13.28 -19.61
CA VAL A 723 0.57 11.94 -19.02
C VAL A 723 -0.49 11.06 -19.68
N ARG A 724 -1.74 11.53 -19.82
CA ARG A 724 -2.80 10.75 -20.49
C ARG A 724 -2.47 10.50 -21.96
N SER A 725 -1.94 11.50 -22.66
CA SER A 725 -1.48 11.37 -24.04
C SER A 725 -0.44 10.25 -24.17
N ALA A 726 0.57 10.24 -23.31
CA ALA A 726 1.62 9.22 -23.32
C ALA A 726 1.07 7.80 -23.04
N LEU A 727 0.11 7.65 -22.13
CA LEU A 727 -0.52 6.36 -21.82
C LEU A 727 -1.32 5.82 -23.01
N LEU A 728 -2.17 6.66 -23.61
CA LEU A 728 -2.94 6.27 -24.80
C LEU A 728 -2.03 5.98 -25.99
N GLN A 729 -0.92 6.69 -26.15
CA GLN A 729 0.08 6.38 -27.19
C GLN A 729 0.76 5.02 -26.98
N ARG A 730 1.01 4.59 -25.74
CA ARG A 730 1.53 3.24 -25.45
C ARG A 730 0.48 2.18 -25.76
N TRP A 731 -0.78 2.43 -25.42
CA TRP A 731 -1.92 1.58 -25.81
C TRP A 731 -2.05 1.40 -27.32
N VAL A 732 -2.02 2.49 -28.09
CA VAL A 732 -2.06 2.42 -29.57
C VAL A 732 -0.90 1.59 -30.12
N ARG A 733 0.32 1.79 -29.60
CA ARG A 733 1.53 1.03 -30.00
C ARG A 733 1.53 -0.44 -29.57
N GLY A 734 0.54 -0.91 -28.80
CA GLY A 734 0.51 -2.29 -28.28
C GLY A 734 1.40 -2.51 -27.05
N ASP A 735 1.94 -1.44 -26.46
CA ASP A 735 2.82 -1.46 -25.29
C ASP A 735 2.03 -1.32 -23.99
N PHE A 736 1.13 -2.28 -23.77
CA PHE A 736 0.26 -2.36 -22.59
C PHE A 736 -0.01 -3.82 -22.22
N VAL A 737 -0.60 -4.10 -21.06
CA VAL A 737 -1.10 -5.43 -20.70
C VAL A 737 -2.62 -5.48 -20.81
N ASN A 738 -3.12 -6.56 -21.40
CA ASN A 738 -4.54 -6.88 -21.34
C ASN A 738 -4.83 -7.55 -20.00
N ASP A 739 -5.23 -6.74 -19.02
CA ASP A 739 -5.67 -7.18 -17.70
C ASP A 739 -7.19 -7.07 -17.52
N TRP A 740 -7.92 -6.80 -18.62
CA TRP A 740 -9.36 -6.70 -18.59
C TRP A 740 -10.01 -8.08 -18.62
N SER A 741 -11.02 -8.26 -17.78
CA SER A 741 -11.91 -9.42 -17.77
C SER A 741 -13.36 -8.95 -17.72
N PRO A 742 -14.26 -9.48 -18.57
CA PRO A 742 -15.68 -9.16 -18.50
C PRO A 742 -16.33 -9.64 -17.19
N ASP A 743 -15.70 -10.60 -16.51
CA ASP A 743 -16.20 -11.19 -15.25
C ASP A 743 -15.59 -10.53 -14.01
N TYR A 744 -14.71 -9.53 -14.19
CA TYR A 744 -14.09 -8.84 -13.06
C TYR A 744 -15.12 -7.99 -12.31
N SER A 745 -15.25 -8.25 -11.01
CA SER A 745 -16.05 -7.43 -10.10
C SER A 745 -15.12 -6.59 -9.23
N PRO A 746 -15.10 -5.25 -9.36
CA PRO A 746 -14.31 -4.40 -8.50
C PRO A 746 -14.87 -4.42 -7.06
N PRO A 747 -14.03 -4.12 -6.05
CA PRO A 747 -14.49 -4.04 -4.67
C PRO A 747 -15.57 -2.96 -4.51
N GLN A 748 -16.71 -3.35 -3.94
CA GLN A 748 -17.85 -2.47 -3.66
C GLN A 748 -17.80 -1.89 -2.25
N THR A 749 -17.03 -2.51 -1.36
CA THR A 749 -16.82 -2.04 0.01
C THR A 749 -15.33 -2.00 0.34
N LEU A 750 -14.94 -1.13 1.28
CA LEU A 750 -13.54 -1.05 1.72
C LEU A 750 -13.04 -2.37 2.33
N ALA A 751 -13.94 -3.18 2.92
CA ALA A 751 -13.61 -4.46 3.51
C ALA A 751 -13.15 -5.51 2.47
N GLU A 752 -13.54 -5.35 1.20
CA GLU A 752 -13.08 -6.19 0.08
C GLU A 752 -11.69 -5.79 -0.43
N VAL A 753 -11.19 -4.61 -0.04
CA VAL A 753 -9.86 -4.12 -0.41
C VAL A 753 -8.84 -4.71 0.57
N PRO A 754 -7.72 -5.30 0.10
CA PRO A 754 -6.66 -5.77 0.97
C PRO A 754 -6.14 -4.67 1.89
N LEU A 755 -5.89 -4.99 3.17
CA LEU A 755 -5.46 -4.02 4.18
C LEU A 755 -4.31 -3.08 3.74
N PRO A 756 -3.24 -3.55 3.06
CA PRO A 756 -2.18 -2.66 2.59
C PRO A 756 -2.63 -1.62 1.56
N ASP A 757 -3.70 -1.90 0.81
CA ASP A 757 -4.19 -1.08 -0.30
C ASP A 757 -5.35 -0.15 0.11
N GLN A 758 -5.99 -0.41 1.26
CA GLN A 758 -7.10 0.39 1.77
C GLN A 758 -6.79 1.90 1.87
N PRO A 759 -5.62 2.34 2.37
CA PRO A 759 -5.32 3.77 2.43
C PRO A 759 -5.28 4.45 1.06
N ALA A 760 -4.67 3.80 0.06
CA ALA A 760 -4.61 4.32 -1.30
C ALA A 760 -5.99 4.34 -1.98
N MET A 761 -6.82 3.33 -1.72
CA MET A 761 -8.21 3.31 -2.18
C MET A 761 -9.01 4.47 -1.62
N LEU A 762 -8.86 4.79 -0.32
CA LEU A 762 -9.55 5.93 0.30
C LEU A 762 -9.14 7.26 -0.34
N ASP A 763 -7.84 7.49 -0.54
CA ASP A 763 -7.35 8.68 -1.25
C ASP A 763 -7.94 8.79 -2.66
N GLN A 764 -8.04 7.67 -3.36
CA GLN A 764 -8.61 7.61 -4.70
C GLN A 764 -10.13 7.87 -4.70
N ALA A 765 -10.88 7.14 -3.90
CA ALA A 765 -12.34 7.16 -3.87
C ALA A 765 -12.90 8.55 -3.56
N ALA A 766 -12.29 9.25 -2.60
CA ALA A 766 -12.71 10.60 -2.21
C ALA A 766 -12.65 11.60 -3.38
N LEU A 767 -11.69 11.44 -4.30
CA LEU A 767 -11.46 12.36 -5.42
C LEU A 767 -11.96 11.81 -6.77
N HIS A 768 -12.31 10.53 -6.84
CA HIS A 768 -12.80 9.86 -8.05
C HIS A 768 -14.11 10.48 -8.55
N PHE A 769 -14.94 10.95 -7.62
CA PHE A 769 -16.19 11.63 -7.92
C PHE A 769 -16.07 13.16 -7.80
N CYS A 770 -14.89 13.71 -8.07
CA CYS A 770 -14.68 15.17 -8.21
C CYS A 770 -14.18 15.49 -9.61
N LEU A 771 -14.47 16.71 -10.08
CA LEU A 771 -14.08 17.15 -11.41
C LEU A 771 -12.72 17.83 -11.43
N ALA A 772 -12.01 17.69 -12.54
CA ALA A 772 -10.74 18.37 -12.79
C ALA A 772 -10.81 19.47 -13.86
N ASP A 773 -11.77 19.42 -14.79
CA ASP A 773 -11.76 20.34 -15.94
C ASP A 773 -13.16 20.61 -16.49
N ALA A 774 -13.39 21.79 -17.10
CA ALA A 774 -12.52 22.97 -17.09
C ALA A 774 -12.36 23.57 -15.68
N PHE A 775 -11.33 24.37 -15.46
CA PHE A 775 -11.24 25.23 -14.29
C PHE A 775 -11.70 26.66 -14.59
N HIS A 776 -13.03 26.83 -14.69
CA HIS A 776 -13.69 28.12 -14.98
C HIS A 776 -14.90 28.47 -14.06
N PRO A 777 -14.78 28.44 -12.72
CA PRO A 777 -13.65 27.98 -11.92
C PRO A 777 -13.65 26.45 -11.70
N GLY A 778 -14.75 25.74 -11.95
CA GLY A 778 -14.92 24.32 -11.61
C GLY A 778 -16.03 24.15 -10.57
N CYS A 779 -16.30 22.90 -10.14
CA CYS A 779 -17.39 22.62 -9.18
C CYS A 779 -16.91 22.56 -7.72
N GLU A 780 -16.06 21.59 -7.38
CA GLU A 780 -15.60 21.40 -5.99
C GLU A 780 -14.38 22.26 -5.65
N LEU A 781 -13.38 22.25 -6.53
CA LEU A 781 -12.09 22.90 -6.41
C LEU A 781 -11.65 23.41 -7.79
N THR A 782 -10.52 24.12 -7.85
CA THR A 782 -10.05 24.77 -9.10
C THR A 782 -8.56 24.56 -9.38
N TRP A 783 -8.05 25.26 -10.39
CA TRP A 783 -6.71 25.18 -10.98
C TRP A 783 -5.53 25.18 -10.00
N PRO A 784 -5.58 25.76 -8.78
CA PRO A 784 -4.50 25.56 -7.82
C PRO A 784 -4.16 24.08 -7.66
N MET A 785 -5.16 23.19 -7.64
CA MET A 785 -4.98 21.76 -7.36
C MET A 785 -3.96 21.05 -8.27
N ARG A 786 -3.69 21.55 -9.50
CA ARG A 786 -2.66 21.00 -10.40
C ARG A 786 -1.24 21.55 -10.17
N HIS A 787 -0.99 22.24 -9.06
CA HIS A 787 0.32 22.76 -8.69
C HIS A 787 0.96 21.93 -7.57
N ALA A 788 2.11 21.31 -7.84
CA ALA A 788 2.83 20.49 -6.88
C ALA A 788 3.23 21.25 -5.59
N SER A 789 3.37 22.58 -5.66
CA SER A 789 3.69 23.45 -4.51
C SER A 789 2.66 23.38 -3.37
N LEU A 790 1.41 23.07 -3.69
CA LEU A 790 0.32 22.91 -2.72
C LEU A 790 0.46 21.68 -1.85
N TYR A 791 1.34 20.75 -2.20
CA TYR A 791 1.44 19.46 -1.55
C TYR A 791 2.79 19.32 -0.85
N ARG A 792 2.83 18.49 0.19
CA ARG A 792 4.07 18.05 0.86
C ARG A 792 4.47 16.62 0.49
N ALA A 793 3.49 15.84 0.03
CA ALA A 793 3.60 14.49 -0.52
C ALA A 793 2.32 14.23 -1.36
N PRO A 794 2.25 13.18 -2.19
CA PRO A 794 1.04 12.83 -2.92
C PRO A 794 -0.19 12.81 -2.00
N PHE A 795 -1.25 13.51 -2.40
CA PHE A 795 -2.52 13.65 -1.68
C PHE A 795 -2.43 14.31 -0.30
N ARG A 796 -1.28 14.90 0.07
CA ARG A 796 -1.07 15.59 1.35
C ARG A 796 -0.88 17.08 1.14
N ILE A 797 -1.91 17.88 1.46
CA ILE A 797 -1.86 19.34 1.39
C ILE A 797 -0.71 19.88 2.25
N ARG A 798 0.05 20.84 1.75
CA ARG A 798 1.09 21.54 2.50
C ARG A 798 0.42 22.53 3.43
N GLU A 799 0.26 22.17 4.69
CA GLU A 799 -0.33 23.05 5.69
C GLU A 799 0.65 24.20 6.05
N ARG A 800 0.12 25.41 6.19
CA ARG A 800 0.83 26.57 6.74
C ARG A 800 1.10 26.32 8.23
N PRO A 801 2.36 26.40 8.69
CA PRO A 801 2.68 26.16 10.10
C PRO A 801 1.90 27.10 11.03
N GLU A 802 1.53 26.59 12.20
CA GLU A 802 0.82 27.35 13.22
C GLU A 802 1.59 28.63 13.60
N GLY A 803 0.88 29.75 13.71
CA GLY A 803 1.48 31.06 14.02
C GLY A 803 2.17 31.77 12.85
N VAL A 804 2.29 31.14 11.68
CA VAL A 804 2.81 31.79 10.47
C VAL A 804 1.67 32.48 9.73
N ALA A 805 1.73 33.81 9.62
CA ALA A 805 0.74 34.59 8.88
C ALA A 805 0.76 34.28 7.38
N GLU A 806 -0.38 34.49 6.72
CA GLU A 806 -0.43 34.47 5.26
C GLU A 806 0.37 35.67 4.70
N PRO A 807 1.15 35.49 3.62
CA PRO A 807 1.77 36.61 2.93
C PRO A 807 0.74 37.61 2.41
N ASP A 808 1.03 38.89 2.53
CA ASP A 808 0.22 39.94 1.89
C ASP A 808 0.45 39.93 0.38
N TYR A 809 -0.63 39.75 -0.38
CA TYR A 809 -0.63 39.74 -1.85
C TYR A 809 -1.09 41.09 -2.44
N GLY A 810 -1.35 42.09 -1.60
CA GLY A 810 -1.86 43.40 -1.99
C GLY A 810 -3.35 43.38 -2.37
N THR A 811 -3.82 44.45 -3.02
CA THR A 811 -5.23 44.62 -3.40
C THR A 811 -5.58 44.07 -4.78
N THR A 812 -4.57 43.62 -5.53
CA THR A 812 -4.72 43.09 -6.89
C THR A 812 -3.81 41.87 -7.08
N LEU A 813 -4.40 40.76 -7.52
CA LEU A 813 -3.67 39.53 -7.83
C LEU A 813 -3.38 39.46 -9.33
N THR A 814 -2.14 39.14 -9.67
CA THR A 814 -1.69 38.86 -11.03
C THR A 814 -1.17 37.43 -11.13
N GLN A 815 -1.04 36.91 -12.34
CA GLN A 815 -0.39 35.62 -12.59
C GLN A 815 1.00 35.54 -11.94
N SER A 816 1.81 36.60 -12.02
CA SER A 816 3.15 36.62 -11.42
C SER A 816 3.11 36.49 -9.90
N ILE A 817 2.13 37.08 -9.22
CA ILE A 817 1.96 36.95 -7.76
C ILE A 817 1.48 35.55 -7.41
N ALA A 818 0.48 35.04 -8.15
CA ALA A 818 -0.13 33.74 -7.91
C ALA A 818 0.89 32.59 -8.04
N LEU A 819 1.76 32.63 -9.07
CA LEU A 819 2.72 31.57 -9.38
C LEU A 819 4.10 31.75 -8.72
N ASN A 820 4.32 32.86 -8.00
CA ASN A 820 5.61 33.12 -7.34
C ASN A 820 5.92 32.05 -6.28
N PRO A 821 7.17 31.63 -6.07
CA PRO A 821 7.55 30.88 -4.88
C PRO A 821 7.14 31.63 -3.61
N GLY A 822 6.41 30.96 -2.71
CA GLY A 822 5.81 31.59 -1.52
C GLY A 822 4.52 32.37 -1.79
N GLY A 823 4.02 32.35 -3.02
CA GLY A 823 2.69 32.82 -3.40
C GLY A 823 1.55 31.98 -2.79
N PRO A 824 0.30 32.26 -3.17
CA PRO A 824 -0.89 31.62 -2.59
C PRO A 824 -1.03 30.13 -2.90
N LEU A 825 -0.19 29.57 -3.77
CA LEU A 825 -0.16 28.15 -4.17
C LEU A 825 0.81 27.29 -3.35
N TYR A 826 1.44 27.85 -2.31
CA TYR A 826 2.40 27.10 -1.49
C TYR A 826 1.74 26.52 -0.23
N ALA A 827 1.97 27.13 0.93
CA ALA A 827 1.43 26.62 2.19
C ALA A 827 0.00 27.13 2.41
N GLN A 828 -0.91 26.23 2.77
CA GLN A 828 -2.35 26.46 2.85
C GLN A 828 -2.81 26.55 4.31
N GLY A 829 -3.61 27.55 4.64
CA GLY A 829 -4.40 27.64 5.87
C GLY A 829 -5.86 27.19 5.64
N PRO A 830 -6.66 27.09 6.72
CA PRO A 830 -8.09 26.79 6.61
C PRO A 830 -8.82 27.76 5.67
N GLY A 831 -9.59 27.23 4.73
CA GLY A 831 -10.33 28.00 3.73
C GLY A 831 -9.56 28.33 2.45
N ASP A 832 -8.27 27.95 2.35
CA ASP A 832 -7.41 28.35 1.23
C ASP A 832 -7.64 27.55 -0.06
N LEU A 833 -8.26 26.36 0.02
CA LEU A 833 -8.56 25.56 -1.17
C LEU A 833 -9.83 26.04 -1.89
N SER A 834 -10.88 26.40 -1.14
CA SER A 834 -12.20 26.78 -1.68
C SER A 834 -12.37 28.28 -1.95
N ARG A 835 -11.47 29.15 -1.44
CA ARG A 835 -11.55 30.62 -1.60
C ARG A 835 -11.57 31.11 -3.05
N TRP A 836 -11.03 30.31 -3.97
CA TRP A 836 -10.94 30.60 -5.39
C TRP A 836 -12.26 30.42 -6.15
N MET A 837 -13.18 29.64 -5.57
CA MET A 837 -14.43 29.27 -6.22
C MET A 837 -15.39 30.45 -6.28
N ALA A 838 -16.43 30.32 -7.12
CA ALA A 838 -17.49 31.32 -7.25
C ALA A 838 -18.17 31.62 -5.91
N LEU A 839 -18.62 32.88 -5.78
CA LEU A 839 -19.34 33.39 -4.63
C LEU A 839 -20.62 34.11 -5.08
N PRO A 840 -21.82 33.59 -4.72
CA PRO A 840 -22.06 32.26 -4.15
C PRO A 840 -21.93 31.12 -5.18
N TRP A 841 -21.67 29.89 -4.74
CA TRP A 841 -21.50 28.73 -5.64
C TRP A 841 -22.72 28.42 -6.53
N GLN A 842 -23.93 28.78 -6.09
CA GLN A 842 -25.17 28.64 -6.86
C GLN A 842 -25.18 29.49 -8.13
N GLY A 843 -24.50 30.65 -8.11
CA GLY A 843 -24.34 31.49 -9.28
C GLY A 843 -23.67 30.70 -10.41
N ASP A 844 -22.52 30.09 -10.12
CA ASP A 844 -21.78 29.27 -11.09
C ASP A 844 -22.58 28.05 -11.58
N THR A 845 -23.31 27.38 -10.67
CA THR A 845 -24.19 26.26 -11.03
C THR A 845 -25.25 26.65 -12.06
N ALA A 846 -25.77 27.88 -12.02
CA ALA A 846 -26.74 28.37 -13.00
C ALA A 846 -26.14 28.59 -14.41
N PHE A 847 -24.82 28.77 -14.51
CA PHE A 847 -24.09 29.02 -15.75
C PHE A 847 -23.31 27.80 -16.27
N CYS A 848 -23.12 26.76 -15.45
CA CYS A 848 -22.51 25.50 -15.87
C CYS A 848 -23.42 24.71 -16.82
N ARG A 849 -23.36 25.05 -18.11
CA ARG A 849 -24.31 24.59 -19.14
C ARG A 849 -23.60 24.18 -20.44
N SER A 850 -24.39 23.57 -21.33
CA SER A 850 -24.05 23.35 -22.74
C SER A 850 -24.84 24.31 -23.64
N GLY A 851 -24.56 24.30 -24.95
CA GLY A 851 -25.43 24.94 -25.95
C GLY A 851 -25.27 26.46 -26.06
N TYR A 852 -24.18 27.04 -25.55
CA TYR A 852 -23.83 28.44 -25.77
C TYR A 852 -23.54 28.76 -27.25
N ASP A 853 -23.09 27.75 -28.01
CA ASP A 853 -22.96 27.78 -29.47
C ASP A 853 -23.92 26.76 -30.11
N HIS A 854 -25.22 27.08 -30.02
CA HIS A 854 -26.29 26.21 -30.51
C HIS A 854 -26.34 26.04 -32.04
N GLU A 855 -25.64 26.91 -32.79
CA GLU A 855 -25.51 26.79 -34.25
C GLU A 855 -24.53 25.67 -34.63
N TYR A 856 -23.46 25.48 -33.84
CA TYR A 856 -22.57 24.33 -33.97
C TYR A 856 -23.28 23.03 -33.53
N ASP A 857 -23.69 22.96 -32.26
CA ASP A 857 -24.45 21.84 -31.71
C ASP A 857 -25.28 22.29 -30.49
N PRO A 858 -26.55 21.90 -30.36
CA PRO A 858 -27.38 22.34 -29.24
C PRO A 858 -26.96 21.78 -27.87
N TYR A 859 -26.23 20.67 -27.83
CA TYR A 859 -25.89 19.95 -26.60
C TYR A 859 -24.39 19.95 -26.28
N LEU A 860 -23.54 20.34 -27.24
CA LEU A 860 -22.09 20.27 -27.14
C LEU A 860 -21.41 21.56 -27.63
N PRO A 861 -20.22 21.88 -27.08
CA PRO A 861 -19.57 21.24 -25.94
C PRO A 861 -20.25 21.63 -24.62
N SER A 862 -19.76 21.10 -23.51
CA SER A 862 -20.33 21.30 -22.17
C SER A 862 -19.26 21.59 -21.11
N PHE A 863 -19.62 22.26 -20.01
CA PHE A 863 -18.72 22.43 -18.85
C PHE A 863 -18.65 21.14 -18.01
N TRP A 864 -19.56 20.95 -17.04
CA TRP A 864 -19.45 19.90 -16.02
C TRP A 864 -20.73 19.04 -15.88
N PRO A 865 -21.15 18.33 -16.94
CA PRO A 865 -22.44 17.65 -16.94
C PRO A 865 -22.54 16.55 -15.87
N ALA A 866 -21.42 15.95 -15.45
CA ALA A 866 -21.40 14.94 -14.38
C ALA A 866 -21.72 15.49 -12.98
N ARG A 867 -21.60 16.80 -12.73
CA ARG A 867 -21.98 17.41 -11.43
C ARG A 867 -23.19 18.32 -11.56
N VAL A 868 -23.32 19.00 -12.69
CA VAL A 868 -24.43 19.88 -13.05
C VAL A 868 -25.03 19.37 -14.36
N PRO A 869 -25.99 18.42 -14.31
CA PRO A 869 -26.57 17.83 -15.52
C PRO A 869 -27.13 18.88 -16.47
N ASN A 870 -27.01 18.66 -17.79
CA ASN A 870 -27.61 19.56 -18.78
C ASN A 870 -28.91 19.00 -19.33
N GLN A 871 -28.88 17.73 -19.75
CA GLN A 871 -30.06 17.02 -20.23
C GLN A 871 -30.18 15.63 -19.60
N VAL A 872 -31.35 15.33 -19.05
CA VAL A 872 -31.59 14.14 -18.21
C VAL A 872 -32.77 13.32 -18.74
N LEU A 873 -32.79 12.01 -18.45
CA LEU A 873 -33.97 11.18 -18.69
C LEU A 873 -34.99 11.42 -17.58
N SER A 874 -36.20 11.85 -17.95
CA SER A 874 -37.27 12.11 -17.00
C SER A 874 -37.90 10.82 -16.48
N ASP A 875 -38.48 10.87 -15.28
CA ASP A 875 -39.29 9.76 -14.73
C ASP A 875 -40.46 9.37 -15.67
N ALA A 876 -41.07 10.35 -16.34
CA ALA A 876 -42.15 10.11 -17.29
C ALA A 876 -41.67 9.31 -18.52
N ASP A 877 -40.54 9.68 -19.10
CA ASP A 877 -39.95 8.94 -20.22
C ASP A 877 -39.46 7.56 -19.77
N TYR A 878 -38.83 7.46 -18.59
CA TYR A 878 -38.43 6.18 -18.01
C TYR A 878 -39.61 5.19 -17.92
N ARG A 879 -40.77 5.63 -17.43
CA ARG A 879 -41.99 4.78 -17.38
C ARG A 879 -42.46 4.30 -18.74
N ILE A 880 -42.22 5.07 -19.81
CA ILE A 880 -42.48 4.63 -21.18
C ILE A 880 -41.44 3.57 -21.58
N VAL A 881 -40.15 3.81 -21.30
CA VAL A 881 -39.05 2.90 -21.65
C VAL A 881 -39.22 1.51 -21.06
N ILE A 882 -39.58 1.40 -19.78
CA ILE A 882 -39.73 0.09 -19.10
C ILE A 882 -41.07 -0.59 -19.35
N ASN A 883 -42.03 0.08 -20.00
CA ASN A 883 -43.34 -0.51 -20.27
C ASN A 883 -43.32 -1.38 -21.54
N GLU A 884 -43.14 -2.68 -21.34
CA GLU A 884 -43.08 -3.67 -22.43
C GLU A 884 -44.37 -3.82 -23.24
N ALA A 885 -45.51 -3.31 -22.75
CA ALA A 885 -46.76 -3.32 -23.49
C ALA A 885 -46.82 -2.24 -24.60
N LEU A 886 -45.90 -1.27 -24.59
CA LEU A 886 -45.82 -0.21 -25.62
C LEU A 886 -44.97 -0.65 -26.82
N PRO A 887 -45.25 -0.16 -28.04
CA PRO A 887 -44.43 -0.40 -29.21
C PRO A 887 -42.95 -0.04 -28.97
N ARG A 888 -42.03 -0.89 -29.46
CA ARG A 888 -40.58 -0.70 -29.26
C ARG A 888 -40.08 0.66 -29.73
N GLU A 889 -40.54 1.13 -30.90
CA GLU A 889 -40.16 2.44 -31.44
C GLU A 889 -40.57 3.59 -30.51
N GLN A 890 -41.72 3.49 -29.85
CA GLN A 890 -42.16 4.47 -28.85
C GLN A 890 -41.24 4.46 -27.62
N ARG A 891 -40.84 3.27 -27.17
CA ARG A 891 -39.91 3.10 -26.04
C ARG A 891 -38.52 3.67 -26.36
N ILE A 892 -38.01 3.40 -27.57
CA ILE A 892 -36.73 3.95 -28.06
C ILE A 892 -36.82 5.48 -28.16
N ALA A 893 -37.92 6.02 -28.70
CA ALA A 893 -38.12 7.46 -28.79
C ALA A 893 -38.15 8.14 -27.40
N ALA A 894 -38.75 7.50 -26.39
CA ALA A 894 -38.72 7.97 -25.00
C ALA A 894 -37.30 7.85 -24.41
N PHE A 895 -36.61 6.73 -24.62
CA PHE A 895 -35.24 6.55 -24.14
C PHE A 895 -34.25 7.53 -24.76
N ASN A 896 -34.52 8.06 -25.96
CA ASN A 896 -33.68 9.09 -26.60
C ASN A 896 -34.14 10.53 -26.31
N ARG A 897 -35.30 10.71 -25.67
CA ARG A 897 -35.77 12.00 -25.21
C ARG A 897 -35.03 12.38 -23.93
N ARG A 898 -34.57 13.63 -23.86
CA ARG A 898 -33.91 14.18 -22.67
C ARG A 898 -34.49 15.55 -22.38
N ALA A 899 -34.86 15.79 -21.13
CA ALA A 899 -35.35 17.07 -20.65
C ALA A 899 -34.18 17.96 -20.23
N ASN A 900 -34.28 19.28 -20.45
CA ASN A 900 -33.30 20.21 -19.90
C ASN A 900 -33.38 20.19 -18.37
N TRP A 901 -32.26 20.00 -17.68
CA TRP A 901 -32.24 19.86 -16.22
C TRP A 901 -32.65 21.16 -15.49
N LEU A 902 -32.24 22.32 -16.00
CA LEU A 902 -32.56 23.66 -15.46
C LEU A 902 -33.95 24.18 -15.87
N ARG A 903 -34.76 23.40 -16.60
CA ARG A 903 -36.04 23.84 -17.20
C ARG A 903 -36.97 24.59 -16.23
N ALA A 904 -36.98 24.24 -14.95
CA ALA A 904 -37.82 24.92 -13.96
C ALA A 904 -37.37 26.33 -13.58
N LEU A 905 -36.11 26.68 -13.86
CA LEU A 905 -35.52 27.98 -13.52
C LEU A 905 -35.44 28.95 -14.70
N LEU A 906 -35.55 28.45 -15.94
CA LEU A 906 -35.32 29.23 -17.16
C LEU A 906 -36.56 29.96 -17.69
N GLY A 907 -37.73 29.66 -17.14
CA GLY A 907 -39.00 30.20 -17.62
C GLY A 907 -39.50 29.51 -18.88
N THR A 908 -40.33 30.20 -19.66
CA THR A 908 -40.93 29.68 -20.89
C THR A 908 -40.59 30.59 -22.07
N PRO A 909 -40.72 30.15 -23.34
CA PRO A 909 -40.46 31.03 -24.48
C PRO A 909 -41.27 32.33 -24.48
N GLY A 910 -42.49 32.32 -23.96
CA GLY A 910 -43.33 33.54 -23.83
C GLY A 910 -43.02 34.40 -22.61
N ASN A 911 -42.22 33.90 -21.67
CA ASN A 911 -41.82 34.60 -20.44
C ASN A 911 -40.47 34.04 -19.94
N PRO A 912 -39.35 34.36 -20.62
CA PRO A 912 -38.03 33.86 -20.26
C PRO A 912 -37.57 34.48 -18.93
N THR A 913 -36.92 33.69 -18.07
CA THR A 913 -36.36 34.21 -16.82
C THR A 913 -35.00 34.87 -17.07
N PRO A 914 -34.79 36.13 -16.65
CA PRO A 914 -33.50 36.82 -16.82
C PRO A 914 -32.38 36.16 -16.01
N ALA A 915 -31.13 36.25 -16.49
CA ALA A 915 -30.00 35.53 -15.92
C ALA A 915 -29.77 35.77 -14.40
N PRO A 916 -29.81 37.02 -13.88
CA PRO A 916 -29.67 37.26 -12.44
C PRO A 916 -30.80 36.62 -11.61
N GLN A 917 -32.00 36.54 -12.18
CA GLN A 917 -33.13 35.89 -11.52
C GLN A 917 -32.96 34.37 -11.52
N VAL A 918 -32.39 33.77 -12.57
CA VAL A 918 -32.02 32.34 -12.57
C VAL A 918 -31.03 32.03 -11.45
N MET A 919 -30.02 32.87 -11.23
CA MET A 919 -29.07 32.71 -10.12
C MET A 919 -29.77 32.79 -8.76
N MET A 920 -30.66 33.76 -8.56
CA MET A 920 -31.43 33.89 -7.32
C MET A 920 -32.36 32.70 -7.08
N LEU A 921 -33.00 32.18 -8.14
CA LEU A 921 -33.80 30.96 -8.04
C LEU A 921 -32.93 29.75 -7.69
N MET A 922 -31.71 29.64 -8.23
CA MET A 922 -30.77 28.60 -7.81
C MET A 922 -30.40 28.74 -6.32
N VAL A 923 -30.11 29.95 -5.83
CA VAL A 923 -29.87 30.19 -4.39
C VAL A 923 -31.04 29.73 -3.52
N GLN A 924 -32.27 30.05 -3.94
CA GLN A 924 -33.48 29.73 -3.18
C GLN A 924 -33.90 28.25 -3.29
N HIS A 925 -33.61 27.62 -4.43
CA HIS A 925 -34.23 26.36 -4.84
C HIS A 925 -33.27 25.27 -5.29
N PHE A 926 -31.98 25.38 -5.01
CA PHE A 926 -30.99 24.34 -5.36
C PHE A 926 -31.46 22.94 -4.93
N ALA A 927 -32.04 22.86 -3.73
CA ALA A 927 -32.52 21.63 -3.15
C ALA A 927 -33.69 21.00 -3.94
N GLN A 928 -34.40 21.72 -4.80
CA GLN A 928 -35.52 21.19 -5.57
C GLN A 928 -35.13 20.67 -6.97
N LEU A 929 -33.87 20.83 -7.37
CA LEU A 929 -33.41 20.33 -8.66
C LEU A 929 -33.28 18.81 -8.66
N GLY A 930 -33.42 18.20 -9.84
CA GLY A 930 -33.39 16.75 -9.99
C GLY A 930 -32.02 16.17 -9.67
N ILE A 931 -32.00 15.01 -9.02
CA ILE A 931 -30.79 14.21 -8.84
C ILE A 931 -30.91 12.98 -9.74
N VAL A 932 -29.87 12.67 -10.49
CA VAL A 932 -29.83 11.54 -11.43
C VAL A 932 -29.43 10.28 -10.67
N GLU A 933 -30.37 9.36 -10.47
CA GLU A 933 -30.23 8.16 -9.64
C GLU A 933 -30.49 6.89 -10.45
N ALA A 934 -29.89 5.77 -10.03
CA ALA A 934 -30.03 4.49 -10.71
C ALA A 934 -31.42 3.87 -10.52
N ARG A 935 -31.96 3.28 -11.59
CA ARG A 935 -33.19 2.49 -11.60
C ARG A 935 -33.05 1.23 -12.45
N PRO A 936 -33.85 0.17 -12.18
CA PRO A 936 -33.86 -1.02 -13.02
C PRO A 936 -34.18 -0.69 -14.48
N GLY A 937 -33.38 -1.23 -15.39
CA GLY A 937 -33.55 -1.08 -16.83
C GLY A 937 -34.19 -2.31 -17.46
N VAL A 938 -33.78 -2.61 -18.70
CA VAL A 938 -34.23 -3.80 -19.44
C VAL A 938 -33.04 -4.73 -19.62
N GLU A 939 -33.15 -5.94 -19.08
CA GLU A 939 -32.09 -6.95 -19.15
C GLU A 939 -31.90 -7.45 -20.59
N ASN A 940 -30.63 -7.65 -20.99
CA ASN A 940 -30.25 -8.25 -22.28
C ASN A 940 -30.83 -7.57 -23.53
N ASP A 941 -31.11 -6.25 -23.47
CA ASP A 941 -31.63 -5.50 -24.60
C ASP A 941 -30.51 -4.74 -25.35
N PRO A 942 -30.53 -4.69 -26.70
CA PRO A 942 -29.50 -3.99 -27.48
C PRO A 942 -29.61 -2.45 -27.38
N ASP A 943 -30.80 -1.92 -27.14
CA ASP A 943 -31.07 -0.47 -27.13
C ASP A 943 -31.23 0.08 -25.70
N PHE A 944 -31.63 -0.77 -24.74
CA PHE A 944 -31.83 -0.39 -23.34
C PHE A 944 -30.83 -1.08 -22.42
N PRO A 945 -30.14 -0.36 -21.53
CA PRO A 945 -29.24 -0.98 -20.56
C PRO A 945 -30.01 -1.60 -19.38
N PRO A 946 -29.42 -2.55 -18.65
CA PRO A 946 -30.02 -3.19 -17.47
C PRO A 946 -30.14 -2.25 -16.26
N VAL A 947 -29.39 -1.14 -16.27
CA VAL A 947 -29.53 -0.04 -15.31
C VAL A 947 -29.69 1.25 -16.09
N ILE A 948 -30.69 2.03 -15.72
CA ILE A 948 -31.01 3.33 -16.33
C ILE A 948 -30.91 4.40 -15.25
N PHE A 949 -30.16 5.47 -15.53
CA PHE A 949 -30.11 6.62 -14.63
C PHE A 949 -31.19 7.63 -14.98
N VAL A 950 -31.98 8.02 -13.98
CA VAL A 950 -33.23 8.77 -14.15
C VAL A 950 -33.24 9.95 -13.19
N GLU A 951 -33.78 11.08 -13.65
CA GLU A 951 -34.01 12.24 -12.80
C GLU A 951 -35.07 11.94 -11.74
N SER A 952 -34.68 12.09 -10.48
CA SER A 952 -35.56 12.07 -9.31
C SER A 952 -35.76 13.48 -8.78
N LEU A 953 -37.03 13.91 -8.74
CA LEU A 953 -37.47 15.17 -8.14
C LEU A 953 -37.99 14.93 -6.71
N ALA A 954 -38.13 15.99 -5.91
CA ALA A 954 -38.72 15.90 -4.56
C ALA A 954 -40.25 15.63 -4.54
N GLY A 955 -40.84 15.21 -5.67
CA GLY A 955 -42.27 14.87 -5.80
C GLY A 955 -43.24 15.99 -5.41
N ASP A 956 -44.27 15.65 -4.63
CA ASP A 956 -45.30 16.59 -4.14
C ASP A 956 -44.74 17.71 -3.24
N LYS A 957 -43.48 17.59 -2.79
CA LYS A 957 -42.78 18.56 -1.94
C LYS A 957 -42.09 19.68 -2.74
N VAL A 958 -42.04 19.57 -4.07
CA VAL A 958 -41.58 20.66 -4.94
C VAL A 958 -42.60 21.82 -4.87
N PRO A 959 -42.19 23.10 -4.76
CA PRO A 959 -43.10 24.23 -4.78
C PRO A 959 -44.06 24.19 -5.99
N PRO A 960 -45.36 24.53 -5.84
CA PRO A 960 -46.35 24.43 -6.92
C PRO A 960 -45.94 25.15 -8.21
N LEU A 961 -45.23 26.28 -8.09
CA LEU A 961 -44.69 27.02 -9.22
C LEU A 961 -43.69 26.19 -10.03
N LEU A 962 -42.76 25.51 -9.36
CA LEU A 962 -41.75 24.65 -10.00
C LEU A 962 -42.40 23.35 -10.51
N GLN A 963 -43.37 22.78 -9.79
CA GLN A 963 -44.14 21.60 -10.24
C GLN A 963 -44.83 21.85 -11.57
N ALA A 964 -45.52 22.99 -11.71
CA ALA A 964 -46.21 23.35 -12.94
C ALA A 964 -45.25 23.45 -14.13
N VAL A 965 -44.05 24.00 -13.94
CA VAL A 965 -43.03 24.11 -14.99
C VAL A 965 -42.41 22.74 -15.31
N PHE A 966 -42.10 21.92 -14.30
CA PHE A 966 -41.60 20.56 -14.51
C PHE A 966 -42.62 19.70 -15.30
N ALA A 967 -43.90 19.80 -14.96
CA ALA A 967 -44.97 19.09 -15.66
C ALA A 967 -45.19 19.61 -17.10
N ALA A 968 -45.19 20.93 -17.30
CA ALA A 968 -45.34 21.54 -18.63
C ALA A 968 -44.17 21.18 -19.57
N ALA A 969 -42.95 21.12 -19.04
CA ALA A 969 -41.74 20.77 -19.79
C ALA A 969 -41.54 19.25 -19.98
N ALA A 970 -42.31 18.40 -19.29
CA ALA A 970 -42.36 16.95 -19.49
C ALA A 970 -43.37 16.51 -20.57
N ALA A 971 -44.23 17.41 -21.03
CA ALA A 971 -45.12 17.13 -22.16
C ALA A 971 -44.29 16.89 -23.44
N PRO A 972 -44.69 15.95 -24.32
CA PRO A 972 -44.01 15.75 -25.59
C PRO A 972 -44.03 17.07 -26.36
N ALA A 973 -42.87 17.69 -26.53
CA ALA A 973 -42.78 18.85 -27.40
C ALA A 973 -43.05 18.37 -28.84
N GLU A 974 -44.18 18.76 -29.42
CA GLU A 974 -44.40 18.65 -30.86
C GLU A 974 -43.18 19.29 -31.55
N HIS A 975 -42.61 18.59 -32.53
CA HIS A 975 -41.40 18.91 -33.28
C HIS A 975 -40.89 20.35 -33.10
N VAL A 976 -40.11 20.60 -32.06
CA VAL A 976 -39.40 21.86 -31.91
C VAL A 976 -38.24 21.81 -32.90
N GLN A 977 -38.49 22.32 -34.10
CA GLN A 977 -37.52 22.33 -35.20
C GLN A 977 -36.37 23.33 -34.97
N ASP A 978 -36.51 24.20 -33.98
CA ASP A 978 -35.55 25.26 -33.69
C ASP A 978 -34.39 24.79 -32.79
N THR A 979 -33.16 25.06 -33.21
CA THR A 979 -31.91 24.65 -32.54
C THR A 979 -31.71 25.34 -31.21
N LEU A 980 -32.18 26.58 -31.06
CA LEU A 980 -32.08 27.37 -29.84
C LEU A 980 -32.87 26.74 -28.68
N SER A 981 -34.12 26.36 -28.96
CA SER A 981 -34.97 25.66 -27.98
C SER A 981 -34.41 24.28 -27.61
N ARG A 982 -33.83 23.56 -28.58
CA ARG A 982 -33.13 22.28 -28.31
C ARG A 982 -31.92 22.47 -27.40
N ALA A 983 -31.20 23.59 -27.53
CA ALA A 983 -30.12 23.97 -26.64
C ALA A 983 -30.59 24.38 -25.24
N GLY A 984 -31.91 24.50 -25.04
CA GLY A 984 -32.52 24.78 -23.76
C GLY A 984 -32.55 26.27 -23.43
N TRP A 985 -32.57 27.13 -24.43
CA TRP A 985 -32.80 28.56 -24.26
C TRP A 985 -34.26 28.89 -24.54
N ALA A 986 -34.86 29.73 -23.68
CA ALA A 986 -36.25 30.13 -23.83
C ALA A 986 -36.41 31.17 -24.95
N SER A 987 -35.42 32.04 -25.17
CA SER A 987 -35.39 33.01 -26.27
C SER A 987 -33.95 33.40 -26.64
N ALA A 988 -33.78 34.09 -27.77
CA ALA A 988 -32.46 34.55 -28.23
C ALA A 988 -31.90 35.62 -27.28
N GLU A 989 -32.77 36.50 -26.77
CA GLU A 989 -32.41 37.54 -25.81
C GLU A 989 -31.90 36.95 -24.49
N GLN A 990 -32.48 35.83 -24.04
CA GLN A 990 -31.99 35.13 -22.86
C GLN A 990 -30.58 34.55 -23.11
N LEU A 991 -30.34 33.91 -24.26
CA LEU A 991 -29.01 33.42 -24.62
C LEU A 991 -27.99 34.58 -24.68
N GLU A 992 -28.33 35.69 -25.34
CA GLU A 992 -27.46 36.87 -25.42
C GLU A 992 -27.14 37.46 -24.04
N GLU A 993 -28.11 37.50 -23.12
CA GLU A 993 -27.88 37.95 -21.75
C GLU A 993 -26.87 37.06 -21.03
N PHE A 994 -27.02 35.73 -21.13
CA PHE A 994 -26.09 34.78 -20.54
C PHE A 994 -24.69 34.87 -21.16
N LEU A 995 -24.60 34.98 -22.50
CA LEU A 995 -23.32 35.14 -23.20
C LEU A 995 -22.59 36.41 -22.79
N ARG A 996 -23.31 37.53 -22.60
CA ARG A 996 -22.72 38.79 -22.11
C ARG A 996 -22.11 38.68 -20.71
N ILE A 997 -22.64 37.78 -19.88
CA ILE A 997 -22.16 37.57 -18.50
C ILE A 997 -20.93 36.66 -18.49
N VAL A 998 -20.98 35.55 -19.23
CA VAL A 998 -19.90 34.53 -19.24
C VAL A 998 -18.74 34.91 -20.16
N ARG A 999 -18.98 35.72 -21.20
CA ARG A 999 -17.99 36.18 -22.19
C ARG A 999 -17.88 37.72 -22.22
N PRO A 1000 -17.46 38.36 -21.11
CA PRO A 1000 -17.55 39.81 -20.94
C PRO A 1000 -16.60 40.66 -21.81
#